data_AF-A0AAD2K179-F1
#
_entry.id   AF-A0AAD2K179-F1
#
_cell.length_a   1.000
_cell.length_b   1.000
_cell.length_c   1.000
_cell.angle_alpha   90.00
_cell.angle_beta   90.00
_cell.angle_gamma   90.00
#
_symmetry.space_group_name_H-M   'P 1'
#
loop_
_entity.id
_entity.type
_entity.pdbx_description
1 polymer ?
#
loop_
_entity_poly.entity_id
_entity_poly.type
_entity_poly.pdbx_seq_one_letter_code
_entity_poly.pdbx_strand_id
1 'polypeptide(L)'
;MTKAIVKTDFRFDGQKSLYEGKVRDVYNIDDQYLVMVVSDRISAFDVVLPKGIPYKGQVLNQIASKFLDATSDICPNWKIASPDPMVTVGYRCDSFPVEMIVRAYLTGSSWRDYKAGAREICGVPIPDGMREHQRFPHPIVTPTTKAEIGEHDQNISKEEIIAKGLVSKADYEMLEKYALALFDRGSKMAAERGLILVDTKYEFGKKDGEIYLIDEIHTPDSSRYFYADGYEERFAKGEPQRQLSKEFVREWLMDHGFQGKPGQQVPQMTDQFIGSVSDRYIELYEKITGEQFVKDEAADITSRIENNIKRVFMNTNLDGLSPREVWEKFAEIARVPRPSRHEEAIRAYLVAEARTHGIACTVDDAGNVILRKPATPGMESRKGIILQAHMDMVPQKNGDKRFDFTKDPIEVRVDGEWVRADGTTLGADNGIGVAAILAVMESEDVVHGPLEALITATEETGMDGARGLKGGMLDGEILVNLDSETEGELYVGCAGGLDASVRMTYREDIVPEGYKAFWIAVGGLKGGHSGIDIHLGRGNANRILFRLLRKCERECGLRLASVDGGGLRNAIPREATATVVVPDAVSDVFRTLAAGLESVLKEEFRGVDDAVTVRITDARRPDSLIDPQSQRQLIRAVRGCPDGVIRMNPSMPGLVQTSSNLARVTAGSGEILVHCLLRSSLDSEKADLGDRIAGVFELAGAEVALEGGYDGWNPNPDSPILHTMIASYESLFGRRPVVTAIHAGLECGIIGTNYPALDMISFGPTILHPHSPDEKVNVASIVKVMETFDKWFAIVNPVAGSGKGLSDWPLISKLLRDHHIVPEYAFTERKYHAIELAVEAVNNGFRKIMVVGGDGTIHEVVNGLFIQKAVPTTEVLVGVIAVGTGNDWIRMFGIPRKYSEAIRAIVEGHSFLQDVGVVSYHKATYKQERYMANVAGVGFDAVVNRRYNHLKEEGKRGKWLYLWSTLKALLRYSSTGVKVYVDDELVVNDLVYSATIGIGRYNGGGMLQTPDAVADDGLFDLTVIRKMSWLSVLFHFKVLFNGKIYRLSKTSLNRGRRIRIESSPEIALEVDGEALGYSPFEFEIIDRAVRVVVAKRFLEEGSAGKSVADRILENKK
;
A
#
# COMPACT_ATOMS: atom_id res chain seq x y z
N MET A 1 45.59 0.86 5.64
CA MET A 1 44.86 0.08 6.65
C MET A 1 43.46 0.63 6.72
N THR A 2 42.44 -0.22 6.57
CA THR A 2 41.03 0.14 6.76
C THR A 2 40.84 0.65 8.19
N LYS A 3 40.22 1.82 8.36
CA LYS A 3 40.02 2.42 9.69
C LYS A 3 38.88 1.70 10.42
N ALA A 4 39.16 1.10 11.57
CA ALA A 4 38.13 0.54 12.44
C ALA A 4 37.26 1.67 13.03
N ILE A 5 35.94 1.48 13.10
CA ILE A 5 35.01 2.44 13.70
C ILE A 5 34.84 2.14 15.19
N VAL A 6 35.35 3.03 16.05
CA VAL A 6 35.32 2.85 17.52
C VAL A 6 34.46 3.90 18.24
N LYS A 7 33.96 4.90 17.51
CA LYS A 7 33.08 5.93 18.02
C LYS A 7 32.16 6.43 16.91
N THR A 8 30.90 6.65 17.22
CA THR A 8 29.93 7.32 16.35
C THR A 8 29.42 8.58 17.05
N ASP A 9 29.32 9.70 16.34
CA ASP A 9 28.73 10.96 16.83
C ASP A 9 27.83 11.54 15.73
N PHE A 10 26.97 10.69 15.19
CA PHE A 10 26.01 11.08 14.18
C PHE A 10 24.93 11.99 14.78
N ARG A 11 24.39 12.85 13.93
CA ARG A 11 23.26 13.72 14.24
C ARG A 11 22.15 13.46 13.24
N PHE A 12 21.07 12.86 13.73
CA PHE A 12 19.88 12.57 12.95
C PHE A 12 18.75 13.53 13.34
N ASP A 13 17.88 13.82 12.38
CA ASP A 13 16.62 14.50 12.66
C ASP A 13 15.75 13.63 13.58
N GLY A 14 15.05 14.25 14.53
CA GLY A 14 14.26 13.51 15.53
C GLY A 14 15.07 12.81 16.62
N GLN A 15 16.41 12.85 16.59
CA GLN A 15 17.25 12.20 17.61
C GLN A 15 16.99 12.75 19.02
N LYS A 16 16.49 11.90 19.93
CA LYS A 16 16.21 12.22 21.33
C LYS A 16 17.37 11.90 22.26
N SER A 17 18.03 10.77 22.05
CA SER A 17 19.14 10.32 22.89
C SER A 17 20.10 9.39 22.14
N LEU A 18 21.31 9.24 22.70
CA LEU A 18 22.34 8.31 22.28
C LEU A 18 22.79 7.52 23.51
N TYR A 19 22.73 6.19 23.45
CA TYR A 19 23.31 5.29 24.43
C TYR A 19 24.57 4.65 23.86
N GLU A 20 25.72 4.93 24.49
CA GLU A 20 27.02 4.35 24.11
C GLU A 20 27.28 3.07 24.92
N GLY A 21 27.07 1.91 24.30
CA GLY A 21 27.34 0.61 24.88
C GLY A 21 28.77 0.12 24.65
N LYS A 22 29.13 -1.00 25.28
CA LYS A 22 30.48 -1.62 25.17
C LYS A 22 30.89 -1.88 23.70
N VAL A 23 29.92 -2.28 22.86
CA VAL A 23 30.13 -2.63 21.44
C VAL A 23 29.21 -1.85 20.50
N ARG A 24 28.06 -1.39 20.96
CA ARG A 24 27.00 -0.82 20.12
C ARG A 24 26.67 0.59 20.56
N ASP A 25 26.43 1.47 19.61
CA ASP A 25 25.88 2.80 19.84
C ASP A 25 24.43 2.80 19.38
N VAL A 26 23.51 3.16 20.28
CA VAL A 26 22.06 3.09 20.05
C VAL A 26 21.47 4.50 20.06
N TYR A 27 20.90 4.92 18.93
CA TYR A 27 20.25 6.21 18.77
C TYR A 27 18.74 6.04 18.88
N ASN A 28 18.10 6.86 19.70
CA ASN A 28 16.64 6.94 19.81
C ASN A 28 16.12 8.06 18.91
N ILE A 29 15.26 7.74 17.94
CA ILE A 29 14.65 8.66 17.00
C ILE A 29 13.16 8.78 17.32
N ASP A 30 12.74 9.99 17.72
CA ASP A 30 11.38 10.38 18.06
C ASP A 30 10.62 9.47 19.05
N ASP A 31 11.35 8.75 19.91
CA ASP A 31 10.79 7.75 20.84
C ASP A 31 10.02 6.61 20.16
N GLN A 32 10.18 6.48 18.84
CA GLN A 32 9.51 5.51 17.98
C GLN A 32 10.48 4.48 17.40
N TYR A 33 11.69 4.89 17.02
CA TYR A 33 12.67 4.04 16.35
C TYR A 33 14.00 4.01 17.09
N LEU A 34 14.69 2.88 16.97
CA LEU A 34 16.08 2.70 17.40
C LEU A 34 16.96 2.48 16.18
N VAL A 35 18.11 3.16 16.16
CA VAL A 35 19.21 2.88 15.24
C VAL A 35 20.34 2.27 16.03
N MET A 36 20.64 1.01 15.77
CA MET A 36 21.73 0.28 16.40
C MET A 36 22.92 0.24 15.45
N VAL A 37 23.99 0.95 15.80
CA VAL A 37 25.25 0.92 15.08
C VAL A 37 26.21 0.00 15.83
N VAL A 38 26.57 -1.12 15.22
CA VAL A 38 27.51 -2.09 15.82
C VAL A 38 28.93 -1.67 15.46
N SER A 39 29.71 -1.24 16.46
CA SER A 39 31.07 -0.76 16.25
C SER A 39 32.11 -1.89 16.22
N ASP A 40 33.34 -1.53 15.83
CA ASP A 40 34.51 -2.43 15.87
C ASP A 40 35.14 -2.52 17.26
N ARG A 41 34.51 -1.94 18.30
CA ARG A 41 34.98 -2.06 19.68
C ARG A 41 34.92 -3.52 20.16
N ILE A 42 35.88 -3.92 20.97
CA ILE A 42 35.91 -5.21 21.66
C ILE A 42 36.17 -4.97 23.14
N SER A 43 35.52 -5.75 24.00
CA SER A 43 35.71 -5.72 25.45
C SER A 43 36.17 -7.07 25.99
N ALA A 44 36.98 -7.03 27.04
CA ALA A 44 37.43 -8.18 27.81
C ALA A 44 37.63 -7.78 29.27
N PHE A 45 37.27 -8.66 30.21
CA PHE A 45 37.29 -8.38 31.66
C PHE A 45 36.59 -7.05 32.03
N ASP A 46 35.44 -6.80 31.40
CA ASP A 46 34.63 -5.58 31.55
C ASP A 46 35.31 -4.26 31.15
N VAL A 47 36.47 -4.32 30.49
CA VAL A 47 37.17 -3.17 29.94
C VAL A 47 37.04 -3.17 28.41
N VAL A 48 36.66 -2.02 27.82
CA VAL A 48 36.73 -1.81 26.37
C VAL A 48 38.19 -1.59 25.97
N LEU A 49 38.69 -2.41 25.05
CA LEU A 49 40.10 -2.35 24.63
C LEU A 49 40.39 -1.10 23.78
N PRO A 50 41.62 -0.55 23.83
CA PRO A 50 41.94 0.75 23.24
C PRO A 50 42.00 0.78 21.71
N LYS A 51 42.07 -0.38 21.04
CA LYS A 51 42.06 -0.50 19.57
C LYS A 51 40.86 -1.31 19.10
N GLY A 52 40.20 -0.84 18.04
CA GLY A 52 39.12 -1.54 17.37
C GLY A 52 39.62 -2.71 16.51
N ILE A 53 38.75 -3.68 16.28
CA ILE A 53 39.00 -4.84 15.41
C ILE A 53 38.24 -4.60 14.09
N PRO A 54 38.92 -4.30 12.97
CA PRO A 54 38.27 -4.04 11.69
C PRO A 54 37.28 -5.15 11.31
N TYR A 55 36.15 -4.76 10.73
CA TYR A 55 35.05 -5.62 10.26
C TYR A 55 34.28 -6.37 11.35
N LYS A 56 34.67 -6.26 12.64
CA LYS A 56 33.97 -6.95 13.72
C LYS A 56 32.51 -6.48 13.82
N GLY A 57 32.26 -5.18 13.72
CA GLY A 57 30.90 -4.66 13.81
C GLY A 57 30.03 -5.12 12.64
N GLN A 58 30.61 -5.18 11.44
CA GLN A 58 29.96 -5.73 10.24
C GLN A 58 29.58 -7.21 10.45
N VAL A 59 30.54 -8.03 10.89
CA VAL A 59 30.30 -9.45 11.19
C VAL A 59 29.14 -9.63 12.16
N LEU A 60 29.18 -8.93 13.31
CA LEU A 60 28.18 -9.09 14.36
C LEU A 60 26.79 -8.64 13.90
N ASN A 61 26.70 -7.48 13.23
CA ASN A 61 25.43 -6.97 12.74
C ASN A 61 24.82 -7.87 11.67
N GLN A 62 25.61 -8.37 10.71
CA GLN A 62 25.10 -9.25 9.66
C GLN A 62 24.64 -10.61 10.21
N ILE A 63 25.36 -11.20 11.19
CA ILE A 63 24.89 -12.42 11.86
C ILE A 63 23.56 -12.14 12.56
N ALA A 64 23.51 -11.10 13.40
CA ALA A 64 22.29 -10.75 14.15
C ALA A 64 21.10 -10.51 13.21
N SER A 65 21.30 -9.68 12.17
CA SER A 65 20.31 -9.34 11.16
C SER A 65 19.74 -10.58 10.47
N LYS A 66 20.60 -11.54 10.11
CA LYS A 66 20.19 -12.80 9.47
C LYS A 66 19.35 -13.69 10.38
N PHE A 67 19.75 -13.84 11.65
CA PHE A 67 18.98 -14.67 12.58
C PHE A 67 17.66 -14.03 12.99
N LEU A 68 17.60 -12.70 13.13
CA LEU A 68 16.34 -11.99 13.33
C LEU A 68 15.35 -12.28 12.20
N ASP A 69 15.80 -12.24 10.94
CA ASP A 69 14.96 -12.59 9.79
C ASP A 69 14.54 -14.05 9.81
N ALA A 70 15.50 -14.96 10.04
CA ALA A 70 15.28 -16.41 10.04
C ALA A 70 14.40 -16.93 11.19
N THR A 71 14.09 -16.08 12.18
CA THR A 71 13.22 -16.43 13.32
C THR A 71 11.95 -15.56 13.42
N SER A 72 11.70 -14.70 12.44
CA SER A 72 10.53 -13.80 12.40
C SER A 72 9.19 -14.56 12.41
N ASP A 73 9.18 -15.82 11.97
CA ASP A 73 8.01 -16.70 12.01
C ASP A 73 7.68 -17.22 13.43
N ILE A 74 8.61 -17.12 14.37
CA ILE A 74 8.47 -17.63 15.74
C ILE A 74 7.92 -16.55 16.68
N CYS A 75 8.51 -15.36 16.62
CA CYS A 75 8.05 -14.18 17.33
C CYS A 75 8.40 -12.92 16.52
N PRO A 76 7.56 -11.88 16.57
CA PRO A 76 7.92 -10.61 15.96
C PRO A 76 9.21 -10.08 16.63
N ASN A 77 10.01 -9.38 15.86
CA ASN A 77 11.26 -8.79 16.33
C ASN A 77 11.33 -7.33 15.92
N TRP A 78 12.18 -6.56 16.61
CA TRP A 78 12.19 -5.11 16.51
C TRP A 78 12.68 -4.60 15.14
N LYS A 79 13.43 -5.39 14.37
CA LYS A 79 14.11 -4.96 13.15
C LYS A 79 13.09 -4.61 12.05
N ILE A 80 13.30 -3.45 11.44
CA ILE A 80 12.61 -2.98 10.23
C ILE A 80 13.54 -3.12 9.02
N ALA A 81 14.80 -2.70 9.16
CA ALA A 81 15.77 -2.69 8.07
C ALA A 81 17.21 -2.83 8.58
N SER A 82 18.13 -3.24 7.69
CA SER A 82 19.58 -3.20 7.93
C SER A 82 20.23 -2.39 6.80
N PRO A 83 20.18 -1.04 6.88
CA PRO A 83 20.55 -0.15 5.75
C PRO A 83 22.05 -0.10 5.46
N ASP A 84 22.86 -0.64 6.37
CA ASP A 84 24.31 -0.70 6.26
C ASP A 84 24.79 -2.02 6.88
N PRO A 85 25.89 -2.62 6.40
CA PRO A 85 26.43 -3.83 7.00
C PRO A 85 26.72 -3.75 8.51
N MET A 86 26.89 -2.55 9.08
CA MET A 86 27.12 -2.32 10.50
C MET A 86 25.88 -1.76 11.25
N VAL A 87 24.73 -1.64 10.60
CA VAL A 87 23.54 -0.96 11.16
C VAL A 87 22.30 -1.82 11.06
N THR A 88 21.52 -1.82 12.15
CA THR A 88 20.13 -2.29 12.16
C THR A 88 19.22 -1.17 12.67
N VAL A 89 18.11 -0.94 11.97
CA VAL A 89 17.06 0.02 12.33
C VAL A 89 15.80 -0.75 12.67
N GLY A 90 15.11 -0.35 13.73
CA GLY A 90 13.91 -1.02 14.18
C GLY A 90 13.04 -0.21 15.14
N TYR A 91 11.94 -0.80 15.60
CA TYR A 91 11.03 -0.17 16.55
C TYR A 91 11.69 -0.02 17.93
N ARG A 92 11.35 1.08 18.62
CA ARG A 92 11.58 1.22 20.05
C ARG A 92 10.49 0.46 20.81
N CYS A 93 10.89 -0.51 21.63
CA CYS A 93 10.00 -1.28 22.50
C CYS A 93 10.33 -1.03 23.98
N ASP A 94 9.34 -1.14 24.86
CA ASP A 94 9.56 -1.07 26.30
C ASP A 94 10.18 -2.40 26.77
N SER A 95 11.47 -2.38 27.10
CA SER A 95 12.22 -3.59 27.43
C SER A 95 11.75 -4.22 28.75
N PHE A 96 11.66 -5.56 28.79
CA PHE A 96 11.48 -6.27 30.05
C PHE A 96 12.79 -6.22 30.87
N PRO A 97 12.72 -6.07 32.20
CA PRO A 97 13.89 -5.95 33.06
C PRO A 97 14.57 -7.30 33.38
N VAL A 98 14.45 -8.27 32.46
CA VAL A 98 14.98 -9.64 32.61
C VAL A 98 15.62 -10.10 31.32
N GLU A 99 16.71 -10.86 31.44
CA GLU A 99 17.36 -11.52 30.32
C GLU A 99 17.07 -13.03 30.40
N MET A 100 16.56 -13.61 29.31
CA MET A 100 16.18 -15.01 29.25
C MET A 100 17.35 -15.82 28.71
N ILE A 101 18.12 -16.48 29.58
CA ILE A 101 19.24 -17.32 29.17
C ILE A 101 18.77 -18.77 29.05
N VAL A 102 18.86 -19.34 27.85
CA VAL A 102 18.56 -20.76 27.61
C VAL A 102 19.87 -21.55 27.56
N ARG A 103 19.96 -22.65 28.31
CA ARG A 103 21.16 -23.49 28.42
C ARG A 103 20.85 -24.93 28.04
N ALA A 104 21.59 -25.48 27.08
CA ALA A 104 21.53 -26.90 26.73
C ALA A 104 22.65 -27.73 27.37
N TYR A 105 23.70 -27.10 27.90
CA TYR A 105 24.84 -27.79 28.50
C TYR A 105 25.30 -27.12 29.81
N LEU A 106 25.82 -27.92 30.73
CA LEU A 106 26.35 -27.46 32.01
C LEU A 106 27.77 -26.88 31.83
N THR A 107 27.87 -25.56 31.62
CA THR A 107 29.15 -24.89 31.34
C THR A 107 29.21 -23.49 31.97
N GLY A 108 30.39 -22.85 31.96
CA GLY A 108 30.55 -21.45 32.35
C GLY A 108 30.16 -21.17 33.81
N SER A 109 29.34 -20.14 34.06
CA SER A 109 28.84 -19.83 35.41
C SER A 109 28.05 -20.98 36.02
N SER A 110 27.16 -21.62 35.25
CA SER A 110 26.35 -22.75 35.75
C SER A 110 27.19 -23.93 36.25
N TRP A 111 28.32 -24.21 35.58
CA TRP A 111 29.26 -25.23 36.05
C TRP A 111 30.00 -24.81 37.33
N ARG A 112 30.41 -23.54 37.44
CA ARG A 112 31.08 -23.03 38.65
C ARG A 112 30.18 -23.16 39.88
N ASP A 113 28.91 -22.82 39.76
CA ASP A 113 27.93 -22.95 40.84
C ASP A 113 27.69 -24.43 41.19
N TYR A 114 27.51 -25.29 40.17
CA TYR A 114 27.33 -26.73 40.38
C TYR A 114 28.53 -27.39 41.06
N LYS A 115 29.75 -27.02 40.65
CA LYS A 115 31.00 -27.49 41.24
C LYS A 115 31.19 -26.98 42.68
N ALA A 116 30.65 -25.80 43.00
CA ALA A 116 30.61 -25.26 44.36
C ALA A 116 29.54 -25.92 45.25
N GLY A 117 28.73 -26.84 44.71
CA GLY A 117 27.73 -27.61 45.45
C GLY A 117 26.29 -27.24 45.15
N ALA A 118 26.02 -26.25 44.28
CA ALA A 118 24.66 -25.92 43.89
C ALA A 118 24.02 -27.10 43.13
N ARG A 119 22.75 -27.38 43.43
CA ARG A 119 21.93 -28.40 42.73
C ARG A 119 20.65 -27.82 42.15
N GLU A 120 20.56 -26.49 42.15
CA GLU A 120 19.49 -25.72 41.55
C GLU A 120 20.09 -24.44 40.98
N ILE A 121 19.61 -24.01 39.81
CA ILE A 121 20.01 -22.77 39.16
C ILE A 121 18.75 -22.03 38.75
N CYS A 122 18.54 -20.82 39.29
CA CYS A 122 17.35 -20.00 39.05
C CYS A 122 16.02 -20.74 39.30
N GLY A 123 15.91 -21.56 40.36
CA GLY A 123 14.70 -22.36 40.62
C GLY A 123 14.65 -23.71 39.88
N VAL A 124 15.58 -23.98 38.96
CA VAL A 124 15.58 -25.20 38.14
C VAL A 124 16.52 -26.25 38.72
N PRO A 125 16.03 -27.44 39.11
CA PRO A 125 16.85 -28.50 39.68
C PRO A 125 17.80 -29.09 38.64
N ILE A 126 19.05 -29.32 39.04
CA ILE A 126 20.12 -29.88 38.20
C ILE A 126 20.42 -31.31 38.63
N PRO A 127 20.44 -32.30 37.72
CA PRO A 127 20.76 -33.69 38.05
C PRO A 127 22.10 -33.86 38.79
N ASP A 128 22.15 -34.81 39.73
CA ASP A 128 23.39 -35.18 40.42
C ASP A 128 24.36 -35.92 39.49
N GLY A 129 25.66 -35.75 39.74
CA GLY A 129 26.74 -36.44 39.01
C GLY A 129 27.05 -35.90 37.61
N MET A 130 26.52 -34.73 37.22
CA MET A 130 26.85 -34.11 35.94
C MET A 130 28.32 -33.66 35.88
N ARG A 131 28.91 -33.72 34.68
CA ARG A 131 30.28 -33.27 34.37
C ARG A 131 30.26 -31.95 33.60
N GLU A 132 31.38 -31.22 33.61
CA GLU A 132 31.56 -30.01 32.82
C GLU A 132 31.30 -30.29 31.33
N HIS A 133 30.55 -29.40 30.68
CA HIS A 133 30.13 -29.51 29.28
C HIS A 133 29.16 -30.65 28.97
N GLN A 134 28.55 -31.29 29.97
CA GLN A 134 27.52 -32.31 29.74
C GLN A 134 26.20 -31.68 29.29
N ARG A 135 25.55 -32.28 28.28
CA ARG A 135 24.21 -31.88 27.82
C ARG A 135 23.14 -32.16 28.88
N PHE A 136 22.23 -31.21 29.09
CA PHE A 136 21.02 -31.44 29.89
C PHE A 136 20.02 -32.34 29.13
N PRO A 137 19.15 -33.08 29.84
CA PRO A 137 18.09 -33.86 29.20
C PRO A 137 17.16 -33.00 28.32
N HIS A 138 16.85 -31.78 28.80
CA HIS A 138 16.11 -30.75 28.07
C HIS A 138 16.78 -29.40 28.36
N PRO A 139 16.81 -28.45 27.41
CA PRO A 139 17.30 -27.10 27.67
C PRO A 139 16.56 -26.45 28.85
N ILE A 140 17.29 -25.75 29.70
CA ILE A 140 16.75 -25.04 30.86
C ILE A 140 16.80 -23.54 30.66
N VAL A 141 15.85 -22.81 31.24
CA VAL A 141 15.82 -21.35 31.23
C VAL A 141 16.30 -20.84 32.59
N THR A 142 17.34 -20.02 32.59
CA THR A 142 17.97 -19.47 33.81
C THR A 142 18.04 -17.95 33.70
N PRO A 143 16.96 -17.22 34.02
CA PRO A 143 16.92 -15.78 33.84
C PRO A 143 17.87 -15.02 34.76
N THR A 144 18.23 -13.82 34.34
CA THR A 144 18.96 -12.83 35.15
C THR A 144 18.24 -11.50 35.16
N THR A 145 18.36 -10.73 36.24
CA THR A 145 17.90 -9.33 36.29
C THR A 145 18.96 -8.41 35.70
N LYS A 146 18.55 -7.41 34.92
CA LYS A 146 19.43 -6.30 34.52
C LYS A 146 19.67 -5.39 35.72
N ALA A 147 20.91 -5.31 36.21
CA ALA A 147 21.25 -4.42 37.33
C ALA A 147 21.49 -2.96 36.84
N GLU A 148 21.36 -1.97 37.73
CA GLU A 148 21.77 -0.59 37.44
C GLU A 148 23.31 -0.53 37.22
N ILE A 149 23.76 0.43 36.40
CA ILE A 149 25.14 0.56 35.93
C ILE A 149 26.14 0.47 37.10
N GLY A 150 26.91 -0.62 37.16
CA GLY A 150 27.94 -0.86 38.18
C GLY A 150 27.70 -2.09 39.05
N GLU A 151 26.52 -2.70 38.99
CA GLU A 151 26.21 -3.97 39.66
C GLU A 151 26.18 -5.14 38.67
N HIS A 152 26.47 -6.37 39.14
CA HIS A 152 26.47 -7.57 38.32
C HIS A 152 25.05 -8.16 38.17
N ASP A 153 24.72 -8.69 36.98
CA ASP A 153 23.47 -9.41 36.74
C ASP A 153 23.29 -10.55 37.72
N GLN A 154 22.11 -10.63 38.36
CA GLN A 154 21.81 -11.63 39.38
C GLN A 154 20.88 -12.70 38.83
N ASN A 155 21.24 -13.97 39.06
CA ASN A 155 20.36 -15.11 38.83
C ASN A 155 19.05 -14.92 39.61
N ILE A 156 17.91 -15.08 38.93
CA ILE A 156 16.59 -14.92 39.53
C ILE A 156 15.65 -16.04 39.04
N SER A 157 14.86 -16.59 39.94
CA SER A 157 13.87 -17.62 39.58
C SER A 157 12.64 -17.05 38.89
N LYS A 158 11.91 -17.91 38.16
CA LYS A 158 10.60 -17.60 37.56
C LYS A 158 9.63 -17.07 38.62
N GLU A 159 9.59 -17.73 39.76
CA GLU A 159 8.70 -17.40 40.88
C GLU A 159 9.02 -16.02 41.44
N GLU A 160 10.31 -15.68 41.58
CA GLU A 160 10.74 -14.36 42.07
C GLU A 160 10.48 -13.24 41.06
N ILE A 161 10.67 -13.48 39.75
CA ILE A 161 10.35 -12.50 38.69
C ILE A 161 8.88 -12.09 38.78
N ILE A 162 7.99 -13.10 38.88
CA ILE A 162 6.54 -12.88 38.95
C ILE A 162 6.16 -12.23 40.28
N ALA A 163 6.74 -12.70 41.41
CA ALA A 163 6.43 -12.18 42.73
C ALA A 163 6.87 -10.72 42.92
N LYS A 164 8.01 -10.33 42.33
CA LYS A 164 8.52 -8.95 42.34
C LYS A 164 7.80 -8.03 41.34
N GLY A 165 6.91 -8.57 40.51
CA GLY A 165 6.18 -7.81 39.49
C GLY A 165 7.08 -7.31 38.35
N LEU A 166 8.25 -7.93 38.14
CA LEU A 166 9.19 -7.55 37.08
C LEU A 166 8.63 -7.89 35.69
N VAL A 167 7.94 -9.02 35.59
CA VAL A 167 7.21 -9.45 34.40
C VAL A 167 5.90 -10.09 34.86
N SER A 168 4.79 -9.83 34.15
CA SER A 168 3.52 -10.47 34.46
C SER A 168 3.60 -11.98 34.20
N LYS A 169 2.80 -12.79 34.90
CA LYS A 169 2.80 -14.25 34.70
C LYS A 169 2.56 -14.64 33.23
N ALA A 170 1.57 -14.00 32.60
CA ALA A 170 1.23 -14.27 31.20
C ALA A 170 2.35 -13.88 30.23
N ASP A 171 2.98 -12.71 30.46
CA ASP A 171 4.10 -12.28 29.63
C ASP A 171 5.30 -13.23 29.82
N TYR A 172 5.64 -13.60 31.07
CA TYR A 172 6.76 -14.50 31.34
C TYR A 172 6.59 -15.86 30.68
N GLU A 173 5.39 -16.44 30.74
CA GLU A 173 5.09 -17.71 30.06
C GLU A 173 5.31 -17.61 28.54
N MET A 174 4.99 -16.45 27.95
CA MET A 174 5.30 -16.20 26.53
C MET A 174 6.79 -16.00 26.27
N LEU A 175 7.50 -15.26 27.13
CA LEU A 175 8.96 -15.07 27.03
C LEU A 175 9.70 -16.41 27.07
N GLU A 176 9.31 -17.29 28.01
CA GLU A 176 9.87 -18.63 28.16
C GLU A 176 9.60 -19.48 26.90
N LYS A 177 8.38 -19.44 26.38
CA LYS A 177 8.00 -20.13 25.13
C LYS A 177 8.84 -19.65 23.95
N TYR A 178 8.96 -18.33 23.75
CA TYR A 178 9.75 -17.76 22.66
C TYR A 178 11.23 -18.08 22.81
N ALA A 179 11.82 -17.89 24.00
CA ALA A 179 13.24 -18.18 24.23
C ALA A 179 13.59 -19.63 23.90
N LEU A 180 12.75 -20.60 24.32
CA LEU A 180 12.95 -22.02 24.01
C LEU A 180 12.80 -22.31 22.51
N ALA A 181 11.80 -21.74 21.84
CA ALA A 181 11.58 -21.94 20.40
C ALA A 181 12.70 -21.33 19.55
N LEU A 182 13.16 -20.12 19.89
CA LEU A 182 14.31 -19.47 19.27
C LEU A 182 15.59 -20.29 19.46
N PHE A 183 15.80 -20.84 20.67
CA PHE A 183 16.95 -21.69 20.95
C PHE A 183 16.92 -23.00 20.18
N ASP A 184 15.74 -23.63 20.01
CA ASP A 184 15.59 -24.83 19.20
C ASP A 184 15.91 -24.55 17.72
N ARG A 185 15.38 -23.46 17.14
CA ARG A 185 15.69 -23.05 15.76
C ARG A 185 17.18 -22.77 15.59
N GLY A 186 17.78 -22.00 16.50
CA GLY A 186 19.22 -21.72 16.49
C GLY A 186 20.06 -22.99 16.63
N SER A 187 19.63 -23.95 17.46
CA SER A 187 20.32 -25.23 17.63
C SER A 187 20.32 -26.07 16.36
N LYS A 188 19.19 -26.10 15.63
CA LYS A 188 19.08 -26.81 14.33
C LYS A 188 20.00 -26.18 13.28
N MET A 189 19.96 -24.85 13.16
CA MET A 189 20.82 -24.12 12.23
C MET A 189 22.31 -24.32 12.56
N ALA A 190 22.67 -24.31 13.85
CA ALA A 190 24.04 -24.59 14.28
C ALA A 190 24.48 -26.02 13.88
N ALA A 191 23.60 -27.01 14.09
CA ALA A 191 23.91 -28.40 13.77
C ALA A 191 24.17 -28.62 12.27
N GLU A 192 23.42 -27.95 11.39
CA GLU A 192 23.63 -27.96 9.94
C GLU A 192 25.02 -27.44 9.53
N ARG A 193 25.64 -26.63 10.38
CA ARG A 193 26.99 -26.07 10.18
C ARG A 193 28.09 -26.81 10.95
N GLY A 194 27.78 -27.97 11.54
CA GLY A 194 28.72 -28.74 12.35
C GLY A 194 29.06 -28.07 13.69
N LEU A 195 28.15 -27.24 14.20
CA LEU A 195 28.27 -26.54 15.47
C LEU A 195 27.22 -27.03 16.47
N ILE A 196 27.51 -26.84 17.75
CA ILE A 196 26.61 -27.10 18.87
C ILE A 196 26.31 -25.76 19.54
N LEU A 197 25.03 -25.35 19.53
CA LEU A 197 24.59 -24.20 20.31
C LEU A 197 24.47 -24.61 21.79
N VAL A 198 25.26 -23.95 22.64
CA VAL A 198 25.47 -24.37 24.03
C VAL A 198 24.54 -23.63 24.99
N ASP A 199 24.56 -22.31 24.88
CA ASP A 199 23.69 -21.39 25.60
C ASP A 199 23.53 -20.08 24.80
N THR A 200 22.37 -19.43 24.94
CA THR A 200 22.06 -18.12 24.32
C THR A 200 21.26 -17.25 25.27
N LYS A 201 21.57 -15.95 25.28
CA LYS A 201 20.80 -14.91 25.95
C LYS A 201 19.80 -14.28 24.99
N TYR A 202 18.55 -14.13 25.43
CA TYR A 202 17.49 -13.41 24.71
C TYR A 202 16.97 -12.24 25.52
N GLU A 203 16.68 -11.14 24.84
CA GLU A 203 16.06 -9.96 25.43
C GLU A 203 14.79 -9.60 24.67
N PHE A 204 13.75 -9.26 25.42
CA PHE A 204 12.43 -8.96 24.87
C PHE A 204 11.95 -7.59 25.33
N GLY A 205 11.05 -7.01 24.54
CA GLY A 205 10.33 -5.80 24.90
C GLY A 205 8.87 -5.89 24.50
N LYS A 206 8.07 -4.92 24.92
CA LYS A 206 6.64 -4.84 24.59
C LYS A 206 6.35 -3.54 23.82
N LYS A 207 5.53 -3.64 22.78
CA LYS A 207 5.03 -2.50 22.01
C LYS A 207 3.61 -2.81 21.55
N ASP A 208 2.69 -1.87 21.77
CA ASP A 208 1.27 -2.00 21.39
C ASP A 208 0.60 -3.30 21.89
N GLY A 209 1.02 -3.80 23.06
CA GLY A 209 0.49 -5.03 23.67
C GLY A 209 1.18 -6.32 23.23
N GLU A 210 2.02 -6.29 22.20
CA GLU A 210 2.75 -7.44 21.68
C GLU A 210 4.21 -7.50 22.16
N ILE A 211 4.75 -8.73 22.27
CA ILE A 211 6.11 -8.99 22.73
C ILE A 211 7.03 -9.15 21.52
N TYR A 212 8.08 -8.33 21.48
CA TYR A 212 9.10 -8.33 20.44
C TYR A 212 10.42 -8.87 20.99
N LEU A 213 11.16 -9.60 20.16
CA LEU A 213 12.59 -9.83 20.36
C LEU A 213 13.34 -8.53 20.02
N ILE A 214 14.16 -8.00 20.93
CA ILE A 214 14.72 -6.62 20.82
C ILE A 214 16.25 -6.51 20.78
N ASP A 215 16.97 -7.64 20.82
CA ASP A 215 18.43 -7.66 20.82
C ASP A 215 18.99 -8.68 19.82
N GLU A 216 20.32 -8.78 19.71
CA GLU A 216 20.99 -9.78 18.89
C GLU A 216 20.80 -11.20 19.41
N ILE A 217 20.65 -12.13 18.48
CA ILE A 217 20.56 -13.55 18.78
C ILE A 217 21.59 -14.32 17.98
N HIS A 218 22.04 -15.43 18.55
CA HIS A 218 22.89 -16.41 17.87
C HIS A 218 24.24 -15.88 17.38
N THR A 219 24.69 -14.72 17.87
CA THR A 219 26.03 -14.17 17.62
C THR A 219 27.04 -14.70 18.65
N PRO A 220 28.36 -14.60 18.39
CA PRO A 220 29.39 -14.93 19.38
C PRO A 220 29.36 -14.06 20.66
N ASP A 221 28.59 -12.97 20.66
CA ASP A 221 28.42 -12.06 21.80
C ASP A 221 27.26 -12.51 22.71
N SER A 222 26.16 -12.98 22.12
CA SER A 222 24.97 -13.45 22.86
C SER A 222 24.91 -14.96 23.06
N SER A 223 25.74 -15.73 22.34
CA SER A 223 25.68 -17.20 22.31
C SER A 223 27.05 -17.86 22.42
N ARG A 224 27.06 -19.04 23.03
CA ARG A 224 28.25 -19.90 23.11
C ARG A 224 28.08 -21.10 22.18
N TYR A 225 29.09 -21.36 21.37
CA TYR A 225 29.11 -22.44 20.39
C TYR A 225 30.29 -23.38 20.62
N PHE A 226 30.06 -24.68 20.52
CA PHE A 226 31.12 -25.69 20.40
C PHE A 226 31.19 -26.21 18.97
N TYR A 227 32.37 -26.68 18.57
CA TYR A 227 32.49 -27.51 17.38
C TYR A 227 31.93 -28.90 17.68
N ALA A 228 31.05 -29.41 16.82
CA ALA A 228 30.54 -30.78 16.96
C ALA A 228 31.66 -31.81 16.76
N ASP A 229 32.60 -31.52 15.85
CA ASP A 229 33.76 -32.37 15.60
C ASP A 229 34.68 -32.48 16.83
N GLY A 230 34.88 -33.70 17.31
CA GLY A 230 35.67 -34.02 18.50
C GLY A 230 35.02 -33.69 19.86
N TYR A 231 33.74 -33.27 19.90
CA TYR A 231 33.06 -32.95 21.17
C TYR A 231 33.00 -34.16 22.12
N GLU A 232 32.49 -35.30 21.64
CA GLU A 232 32.32 -36.52 22.44
C GLU A 232 33.64 -37.07 22.97
N GLU A 233 34.70 -37.04 22.15
CA GLU A 233 36.03 -37.52 22.54
C GLU A 233 36.63 -36.67 23.66
N ARG A 234 36.60 -35.33 23.52
CA ARG A 234 37.08 -34.41 24.54
C ARG A 234 36.25 -34.51 25.83
N PHE A 235 34.94 -34.65 25.70
CA PHE A 235 34.05 -34.81 26.85
C PHE A 235 34.33 -36.11 27.61
N ALA A 236 34.58 -37.22 26.89
CA ALA A 236 34.97 -38.49 27.52
C ALA A 236 36.30 -38.41 28.28
N LYS A 237 37.26 -37.64 27.76
CA LYS A 237 38.59 -37.42 28.35
C LYS A 237 38.63 -36.36 29.46
N GLY A 238 37.56 -35.56 29.61
CA GLY A 238 37.55 -34.42 30.52
C GLY A 238 38.42 -33.25 30.04
N GLU A 239 38.62 -33.13 28.74
CA GLU A 239 39.40 -32.06 28.11
C GLU A 239 38.52 -30.84 27.80
N PRO A 240 39.08 -29.61 27.80
CA PRO A 240 38.35 -28.40 27.42
C PRO A 240 37.77 -28.48 26.01
N GLN A 241 36.52 -28.02 25.83
CA GLN A 241 35.88 -28.05 24.52
C GLN A 241 36.41 -26.97 23.58
N ARG A 242 36.50 -27.30 22.28
CA ARG A 242 36.81 -26.31 21.24
C ARG A 242 35.60 -25.42 21.04
N GLN A 243 35.73 -24.15 21.43
CA GLN A 243 34.64 -23.18 21.40
C GLN A 243 34.87 -22.08 20.37
N LEU A 244 33.77 -21.64 19.76
CA LEU A 244 33.68 -20.43 18.95
C LEU A 244 33.26 -19.29 19.89
N SER A 245 34.25 -18.58 20.45
CA SER A 245 33.99 -17.49 21.39
C SER A 245 35.13 -16.48 21.41
N LYS A 246 34.95 -15.36 22.12
CA LYS A 246 35.97 -14.34 22.37
C LYS A 246 37.11 -14.79 23.29
N GLU A 247 37.10 -16.03 23.77
CA GLU A 247 38.04 -16.47 24.82
C GLU A 247 39.50 -16.38 24.39
N PHE A 248 39.80 -16.52 23.09
CA PHE A 248 41.16 -16.35 22.58
C PHE A 248 41.75 -14.96 22.83
N VAL A 249 40.92 -13.92 22.89
CA VAL A 249 41.36 -12.56 23.25
C VAL A 249 41.67 -12.49 24.74
N ARG A 250 40.87 -13.16 25.58
CA ARG A 250 41.11 -13.24 27.03
C ARG A 250 42.36 -14.03 27.35
N GLU A 251 42.56 -15.18 26.72
CA GLU A 251 43.77 -16.01 26.85
C GLU A 251 45.01 -15.20 26.49
N TRP A 252 44.99 -14.52 25.32
CA TRP A 252 46.10 -13.66 24.93
C TRP A 252 46.35 -12.53 25.94
N LEU A 253 45.30 -11.88 26.44
CA LEU A 253 45.44 -10.84 27.47
C LEU A 253 46.04 -11.40 28.77
N MET A 254 45.63 -12.60 29.20
CA MET A 254 46.15 -13.27 30.40
C MET A 254 47.62 -13.66 30.24
N ASP A 255 48.00 -14.20 29.10
CA ASP A 255 49.39 -14.53 28.76
C ASP A 255 50.30 -13.29 28.75
N HIS A 256 49.70 -12.12 28.53
CA HIS A 256 50.37 -10.82 28.56
C HIS A 256 50.09 -10.03 29.86
N GLY A 257 49.63 -10.72 30.92
CA GLY A 257 49.55 -10.18 32.28
C GLY A 257 48.32 -9.31 32.59
N PHE A 258 47.29 -9.33 31.75
CA PHE A 258 46.06 -8.55 31.93
C PHE A 258 44.84 -9.42 32.24
N GLN A 259 44.20 -9.14 33.37
CA GLN A 259 42.99 -9.79 33.87
C GLN A 259 41.97 -8.76 34.40
N GLY A 260 42.11 -7.48 34.02
CA GLY A 260 41.22 -6.41 34.48
C GLY A 260 41.38 -6.03 35.96
N LYS A 261 42.46 -6.45 36.64
CA LYS A 261 42.69 -6.09 38.05
C LYS A 261 43.12 -4.63 38.18
N PRO A 262 42.76 -3.92 39.27
CA PRO A 262 43.18 -2.53 39.49
C PRO A 262 44.69 -2.36 39.35
N GLY A 263 45.11 -1.38 38.53
CA GLY A 263 46.53 -1.07 38.28
C GLY A 263 47.18 -1.83 37.11
N GLN A 264 46.52 -2.81 36.50
CA GLN A 264 47.00 -3.47 35.28
C GLN A 264 46.78 -2.58 34.05
N GLN A 265 47.73 -2.58 33.12
CA GLN A 265 47.59 -1.91 31.82
C GLN A 265 47.28 -2.92 30.72
N VAL A 266 46.43 -2.52 29.78
CA VAL A 266 46.13 -3.34 28.60
C VAL A 266 47.41 -3.51 27.77
N PRO A 267 47.83 -4.74 27.42
CA PRO A 267 49.00 -4.99 26.60
C PRO A 267 48.89 -4.32 25.23
N GLN A 268 50.02 -3.99 24.61
CA GLN A 268 50.03 -3.36 23.30
C GLN A 268 49.43 -4.30 22.24
N MET A 269 48.30 -3.90 21.66
CA MET A 269 47.66 -4.61 20.56
C MET A 269 48.34 -4.28 19.24
N THR A 270 49.25 -5.16 18.79
CA THR A 270 49.94 -5.05 17.50
C THR A 270 48.97 -5.26 16.34
N ASP A 271 49.27 -4.69 15.16
CA ASP A 271 48.38 -4.81 14.01
C ASP A 271 48.29 -6.26 13.51
N GLN A 272 49.33 -7.07 13.72
CA GLN A 272 49.30 -8.52 13.49
C GLN A 272 48.30 -9.23 14.40
N PHE A 273 48.27 -8.90 15.69
CA PHE A 273 47.29 -9.47 16.62
C PHE A 273 45.88 -9.03 16.24
N ILE A 274 45.67 -7.75 15.94
CA ILE A 274 44.36 -7.21 15.50
C ILE A 274 43.88 -7.90 14.23
N GLY A 275 44.76 -8.08 13.24
CA GLY A 275 44.46 -8.82 12.02
C GLY A 275 44.02 -10.26 12.33
N SER A 276 44.76 -10.96 13.19
CA SER A 276 44.40 -12.33 13.59
C SER A 276 43.05 -12.40 14.34
N VAL A 277 42.69 -11.37 15.08
CA VAL A 277 41.38 -11.27 15.75
C VAL A 277 40.28 -11.03 14.71
N SER A 278 40.51 -10.14 13.75
CA SER A 278 39.58 -9.86 12.63
C SER A 278 39.31 -11.12 11.81
N ASP A 279 40.37 -11.84 11.41
CA ASP A 279 40.26 -13.10 10.64
C ASP A 279 39.47 -14.16 11.41
N ARG A 280 39.58 -14.22 12.75
CA ARG A 280 38.77 -15.11 13.58
C ARG A 280 37.29 -14.73 13.63
N TYR A 281 36.95 -13.43 13.66
CA TYR A 281 35.55 -13.00 13.54
C TYR A 281 34.97 -13.30 12.16
N ILE A 282 35.78 -13.17 11.12
CA ILE A 282 35.39 -13.55 9.76
C ILE A 282 35.15 -15.05 9.68
N GLU A 283 36.07 -15.87 10.18
CA GLU A 283 35.87 -17.33 10.27
C GLU A 283 34.60 -17.68 11.06
N LEU A 284 34.33 -16.98 12.17
CA LEU A 284 33.10 -17.12 12.96
C LEU A 284 31.85 -16.84 12.11
N TYR A 285 31.85 -15.74 11.35
CA TYR A 285 30.77 -15.42 10.43
C TYR A 285 30.54 -16.57 9.45
N GLU A 286 31.58 -16.98 8.73
CA GLU A 286 31.46 -17.97 7.66
C GLU A 286 31.01 -19.34 8.19
N LYS A 287 31.45 -19.72 9.39
CA LYS A 287 31.02 -20.96 10.04
C LYS A 287 29.57 -20.89 10.50
N ILE A 288 29.14 -19.78 11.09
CA ILE A 288 27.79 -19.64 11.65
C ILE A 288 26.76 -19.46 10.52
N THR A 289 27.05 -18.63 9.52
CA THR A 289 26.10 -18.28 8.45
C THR A 289 26.15 -19.25 7.27
N GLY A 290 27.28 -19.93 7.06
CA GLY A 290 27.57 -20.75 5.88
C GLY A 290 27.92 -19.96 4.63
N GLU A 291 28.13 -18.65 4.74
CA GLU A 291 28.39 -17.73 3.61
C GLU A 291 29.81 -17.18 3.68
N GLN A 292 30.39 -16.86 2.52
CA GLN A 292 31.69 -16.18 2.46
C GLN A 292 31.54 -14.71 2.90
N PHE A 293 32.45 -14.23 3.74
CA PHE A 293 32.37 -12.85 4.23
C PHE A 293 32.93 -11.87 3.20
N VAL A 294 32.12 -10.88 2.82
CA VAL A 294 32.55 -9.79 1.92
C VAL A 294 32.94 -8.58 2.74
N LYS A 295 34.25 -8.28 2.76
CA LYS A 295 34.79 -7.08 3.41
C LYS A 295 34.33 -5.82 2.69
N ASP A 296 33.78 -4.86 3.43
CA ASP A 296 33.44 -3.56 2.85
C ASP A 296 34.67 -2.63 2.89
N GLU A 297 35.17 -2.25 1.72
CA GLU A 297 36.41 -1.47 1.56
C GLU A 297 36.18 0.04 1.44
N ALA A 298 35.02 0.56 1.87
CA ALA A 298 34.72 1.99 1.79
C ALA A 298 35.82 2.87 2.43
N ALA A 299 36.24 3.91 1.68
CA ALA A 299 37.27 4.84 2.14
C ALA A 299 36.83 5.70 3.34
N ASP A 300 35.53 6.02 3.44
CA ASP A 300 34.90 6.74 4.54
C ASP A 300 33.68 5.99 5.08
N ILE A 301 33.94 5.09 6.03
CA ILE A 301 32.91 4.25 6.67
C ILE A 301 31.91 5.11 7.48
N THR A 302 32.38 6.20 8.09
CA THR A 302 31.55 7.07 8.93
C THR A 302 30.49 7.78 8.09
N SER A 303 30.89 8.42 6.99
CA SER A 303 29.93 9.06 6.08
C SER A 303 29.00 8.06 5.40
N ARG A 304 29.49 6.86 5.05
CA ARG A 304 28.65 5.78 4.51
C ARG A 304 27.52 5.41 5.47
N ILE A 305 27.87 5.11 6.72
CA ILE A 305 26.92 4.75 7.78
C ILE A 305 25.91 5.89 8.00
N GLU A 306 26.39 7.13 8.15
CA GLU A 306 25.53 8.28 8.40
C GLU A 306 24.52 8.50 7.25
N ASN A 307 24.99 8.44 6.00
CA ASN A 307 24.13 8.63 4.83
C ASN A 307 23.13 7.49 4.67
N ASN A 308 23.54 6.24 4.91
CA ASN A 308 22.65 5.08 4.85
C ASN A 308 21.55 5.17 5.92
N ILE A 309 21.89 5.59 7.15
CA ILE A 309 20.90 5.83 8.20
C ILE A 309 19.98 6.99 7.82
N LYS A 310 20.55 8.13 7.37
CA LYS A 310 19.76 9.28 6.93
C LYS A 310 18.79 8.90 5.83
N ARG A 311 19.15 8.05 4.87
CA ARG A 311 18.23 7.55 3.83
C ARG A 311 17.03 6.78 4.38
N VAL A 312 17.17 6.06 5.50
CA VAL A 312 16.03 5.37 6.15
C VAL A 312 15.04 6.37 6.74
N PHE A 313 15.54 7.47 7.29
CA PHE A 313 14.73 8.51 7.94
C PHE A 313 14.56 9.78 7.08
N MET A 314 15.02 9.75 5.83
CA MET A 314 14.76 10.82 4.88
C MET A 314 13.27 10.78 4.62
N ASN A 315 12.58 11.81 5.12
CA ASN A 315 11.15 12.02 5.01
C ASN A 315 10.61 11.65 3.60
N THR A 316 10.16 10.41 3.40
CA THR A 316 9.05 10.14 2.51
C THR A 316 7.82 10.63 3.25
N ASN A 317 7.56 11.94 3.15
CA ASN A 317 6.45 12.63 3.81
C ASN A 317 5.10 12.28 3.15
N LEU A 318 4.93 11.04 2.69
CA LEU A 318 3.71 10.50 2.10
C LEU A 318 2.81 9.87 3.18
N ASP A 319 3.31 9.74 4.41
CA ASP A 319 2.55 9.30 5.58
C ASP A 319 1.33 10.19 5.81
N GLY A 320 0.14 9.59 5.83
CA GLY A 320 -1.13 10.29 6.00
C GLY A 320 -1.81 10.73 4.70
N LEU A 321 -1.21 10.47 3.53
CA LEU A 321 -1.92 10.58 2.26
C LEU A 321 -2.86 9.39 2.06
N SER A 322 -4.01 9.64 1.44
CA SER A 322 -5.00 8.62 1.08
C SER A 322 -5.03 8.47 -0.46
N PRO A 323 -5.27 7.25 -1.00
CA PRO A 323 -5.33 5.97 -0.29
C PRO A 323 -3.95 5.49 0.14
N ARG A 324 -3.86 5.00 1.37
CA ARG A 324 -2.58 4.70 2.04
C ARG A 324 -1.79 3.65 1.28
N GLU A 325 -2.47 2.62 0.80
CA GLU A 325 -1.90 1.45 0.14
C GLU A 325 -1.15 1.84 -1.14
N VAL A 326 -1.69 2.79 -1.91
CA VAL A 326 -1.04 3.28 -3.14
C VAL A 326 0.18 4.12 -2.81
N TRP A 327 0.09 4.98 -1.79
CA TRP A 327 1.21 5.85 -1.42
C TRP A 327 2.37 5.09 -0.76
N GLU A 328 2.08 4.06 0.02
CA GLU A 328 3.10 3.15 0.56
C GLU A 328 3.85 2.44 -0.57
N LYS A 329 3.12 1.85 -1.54
CA LYS A 329 3.75 1.22 -2.71
C LYS A 329 4.51 2.20 -3.59
N PHE A 330 3.98 3.41 -3.78
CA PHE A 330 4.70 4.43 -4.54
C PHE A 330 5.99 4.88 -3.84
N ALA A 331 5.99 4.97 -2.51
CA ALA A 331 7.19 5.26 -1.73
C ALA A 331 8.26 4.17 -1.89
N GLU A 332 7.84 2.90 -1.91
CA GLU A 332 8.71 1.75 -2.15
C GLU A 332 9.28 1.78 -3.58
N ILE A 333 8.43 1.98 -4.59
CA ILE A 333 8.83 2.09 -6.00
C ILE A 333 9.81 3.25 -6.21
N ALA A 334 9.59 4.41 -5.59
CA ALA A 334 10.48 5.57 -5.70
C ALA A 334 11.88 5.30 -5.10
N ARG A 335 12.00 4.35 -4.16
CA ARG A 335 13.28 3.94 -3.58
C ARG A 335 14.07 2.99 -4.48
N VAL A 336 13.44 2.40 -5.49
CA VAL A 336 14.08 1.48 -6.42
C VAL A 336 14.53 2.25 -7.67
N PRO A 337 15.85 2.37 -7.93
CA PRO A 337 16.35 2.98 -9.15
C PRO A 337 15.83 2.20 -10.37
N ARG A 338 15.12 2.89 -11.27
CA ARG A 338 14.42 2.28 -12.41
C ARG A 338 14.41 3.13 -13.69
N PRO A 339 15.52 3.82 -14.06
CA PRO A 339 15.52 4.60 -15.28
C PRO A 339 15.38 3.67 -16.49
N SER A 340 14.78 4.17 -17.57
CA SER A 340 14.59 3.38 -18.79
C SER A 340 15.88 2.71 -19.25
N ARG A 341 15.76 1.42 -19.63
CA ARG A 341 16.85 0.46 -19.96
C ARG A 341 17.66 -0.07 -18.77
N HIS A 342 17.25 0.22 -17.53
CA HIS A 342 17.84 -0.30 -16.30
C HIS A 342 16.76 -0.80 -15.31
N GLU A 343 15.81 -1.58 -15.81
CA GLU A 343 14.63 -2.02 -15.08
C GLU A 343 14.86 -3.27 -14.21
N GLU A 344 16.08 -3.79 -14.11
CA GLU A 344 16.36 -5.05 -13.41
C GLU A 344 16.01 -4.99 -11.92
N ALA A 345 16.27 -3.84 -11.28
CA ALA A 345 16.00 -3.65 -9.85
C ALA A 345 14.49 -3.59 -9.56
N ILE A 346 13.72 -2.82 -10.34
CA ILE A 346 12.26 -2.74 -10.16
C ILE A 346 11.58 -4.06 -10.51
N ARG A 347 12.07 -4.79 -11.52
CA ARG A 347 11.57 -6.12 -11.85
C ARG A 347 11.80 -7.12 -10.71
N ALA A 348 12.98 -7.10 -10.10
CA ALA A 348 13.28 -7.96 -8.95
C ALA A 348 12.37 -7.63 -7.75
N TYR A 349 12.11 -6.34 -7.52
CA TYR A 349 11.14 -5.88 -6.52
C TYR A 349 9.72 -6.41 -6.80
N LEU A 350 9.19 -6.22 -8.02
CA LEU A 350 7.84 -6.68 -8.39
C LEU A 350 7.67 -8.20 -8.23
N VAL A 351 8.69 -8.97 -8.61
CA VAL A 351 8.70 -10.44 -8.43
C VAL A 351 8.74 -10.81 -6.94
N ALA A 352 9.50 -10.08 -6.13
CA ALA A 352 9.56 -10.30 -4.69
C ALA A 352 8.21 -10.00 -4.02
N GLU A 353 7.58 -8.88 -4.35
CA GLU A 353 6.25 -8.49 -3.85
C GLU A 353 5.20 -9.56 -4.19
N ALA A 354 5.14 -9.98 -5.45
CA ALA A 354 4.22 -11.03 -5.86
C ALA A 354 4.43 -12.33 -5.06
N ARG A 355 5.69 -12.71 -4.79
CA ARG A 355 6.01 -13.88 -3.97
C ARG A 355 5.59 -13.71 -2.51
N THR A 356 5.82 -12.54 -1.92
CA THR A 356 5.43 -12.22 -0.53
C THR A 356 3.93 -12.34 -0.34
N HIS A 357 3.14 -11.90 -1.32
CA HIS A 357 1.69 -11.90 -1.26
C HIS A 357 1.03 -13.13 -1.91
N GLY A 358 1.82 -14.13 -2.33
CA GLY A 358 1.29 -15.36 -2.92
C GLY A 358 0.61 -15.18 -4.28
N ILE A 359 0.93 -14.11 -4.99
CA ILE A 359 0.39 -13.77 -6.31
C ILE A 359 1.18 -14.54 -7.38
N ALA A 360 0.49 -15.17 -8.33
CA ALA A 360 1.15 -15.87 -9.42
C ALA A 360 1.85 -14.86 -10.34
N CYS A 361 3.14 -15.06 -10.60
CA CYS A 361 3.99 -14.11 -11.32
C CYS A 361 4.79 -14.80 -12.42
N THR A 362 4.91 -14.16 -13.58
CA THR A 362 5.72 -14.61 -14.71
C THR A 362 6.45 -13.41 -15.31
N VAL A 363 7.70 -13.60 -15.72
CA VAL A 363 8.46 -12.61 -16.48
C VAL A 363 8.65 -13.15 -17.89
N ASP A 364 8.29 -12.38 -18.91
CA ASP A 364 8.46 -12.80 -20.31
C ASP A 364 9.87 -12.50 -20.85
N ASP A 365 10.12 -12.91 -22.11
CA ASP A 365 11.42 -12.71 -22.77
C ASP A 365 11.77 -11.23 -22.99
N ALA A 366 10.76 -10.36 -23.07
CA ALA A 366 10.92 -8.92 -23.23
C ALA A 366 11.15 -8.21 -21.88
N GLY A 367 10.94 -8.93 -20.79
CA GLY A 367 11.12 -8.43 -19.44
C GLY A 367 9.88 -7.81 -18.80
N ASN A 368 8.72 -8.00 -19.40
CA ASN A 368 7.44 -7.63 -18.81
C ASN A 368 7.15 -8.52 -17.61
N VAL A 369 6.53 -7.96 -16.57
CA VAL A 369 6.05 -8.71 -15.40
C VAL A 369 4.54 -8.91 -15.55
N ILE A 370 4.11 -10.17 -15.54
CA ILE A 370 2.70 -10.56 -15.62
C ILE A 370 2.30 -11.18 -14.27
N LEU A 371 1.35 -10.54 -13.59
CA LEU A 371 0.80 -11.03 -12.33
C LEU A 371 -0.62 -11.55 -12.57
N ARG A 372 -1.03 -12.60 -11.84
CA ARG A 372 -2.39 -13.16 -11.94
C ARG A 372 -3.02 -13.38 -10.59
N LYS A 373 -4.28 -13.00 -10.49
CA LYS A 373 -5.12 -13.17 -9.32
C LYS A 373 -6.47 -13.78 -9.73
N PRO A 374 -6.90 -14.89 -9.09
CA PRO A 374 -8.17 -15.51 -9.41
C PRO A 374 -9.34 -14.58 -9.05
N ALA A 375 -10.49 -14.79 -9.67
CA ALA A 375 -11.70 -14.04 -9.32
C ALA A 375 -12.06 -14.22 -7.84
N THR A 376 -12.59 -13.15 -7.23
CA THR A 376 -13.24 -13.27 -5.93
C THR A 376 -14.52 -14.12 -6.04
N PRO A 377 -14.96 -14.79 -4.96
CA PRO A 377 -16.14 -15.65 -4.98
C PRO A 377 -17.37 -14.97 -5.62
N GLY A 378 -18.01 -15.65 -6.58
CA GLY A 378 -19.19 -15.16 -7.29
C GLY A 378 -18.91 -14.30 -8.52
N MET A 379 -17.63 -14.01 -8.82
CA MET A 379 -17.20 -13.23 -9.98
C MET A 379 -16.49 -14.08 -11.05
N GLU A 380 -16.46 -15.40 -10.91
CA GLU A 380 -15.73 -16.34 -11.79
C GLU A 380 -16.25 -16.34 -13.24
N SER A 381 -17.52 -15.97 -13.44
CA SER A 381 -18.14 -15.90 -14.77
C SER A 381 -17.97 -14.54 -15.46
N ARG A 382 -17.31 -13.57 -14.80
CA ARG A 382 -17.06 -12.25 -15.38
C ARG A 382 -15.87 -12.31 -16.34
N LYS A 383 -15.85 -11.37 -17.29
CA LYS A 383 -14.72 -11.18 -18.20
C LYS A 383 -13.45 -10.87 -17.40
N GLY A 384 -12.33 -11.42 -17.85
CA GLY A 384 -11.03 -11.13 -17.27
C GLY A 384 -10.59 -9.70 -17.59
N ILE A 385 -9.99 -9.02 -16.60
CA ILE A 385 -9.44 -7.67 -16.74
C ILE A 385 -7.92 -7.73 -16.64
N ILE A 386 -7.24 -7.01 -17.53
CA ILE A 386 -5.80 -6.75 -17.49
C ILE A 386 -5.61 -5.30 -17.07
N LEU A 387 -5.02 -5.07 -15.91
CA LEU A 387 -4.53 -3.74 -15.53
C LEU A 387 -3.12 -3.57 -16.08
N GLN A 388 -2.83 -2.45 -16.75
CA GLN A 388 -1.55 -2.23 -17.40
C GLN A 388 -0.91 -0.90 -17.01
N ALA A 389 0.40 -0.96 -16.74
CA ALA A 389 1.29 0.16 -16.43
C ALA A 389 2.70 -0.16 -16.94
N HIS A 390 3.60 0.83 -17.03
CA HIS A 390 5.02 0.62 -17.33
C HIS A 390 5.90 0.82 -16.08
N MET A 391 7.01 0.07 -15.97
CA MET A 391 7.86 0.06 -14.78
C MET A 391 8.97 1.10 -14.78
N ASP A 392 9.38 1.58 -15.96
CA ASP A 392 10.51 2.51 -16.09
C ASP A 392 10.12 3.97 -15.82
N MET A 393 11.12 4.85 -15.82
CA MET A 393 10.92 6.30 -15.75
C MET A 393 11.98 7.04 -16.57
N VAL A 394 11.63 8.25 -17.02
CA VAL A 394 12.58 9.17 -17.66
C VAL A 394 13.61 9.69 -16.65
N PRO A 395 14.93 9.56 -16.90
CA PRO A 395 15.98 10.07 -16.01
C PRO A 395 16.39 11.52 -16.34
N GLN A 396 15.66 12.52 -15.82
CA GLN A 396 15.97 13.94 -16.02
C GLN A 396 16.18 14.68 -14.71
N LYS A 397 17.13 15.64 -14.68
CA LYS A 397 17.47 16.38 -13.47
C LYS A 397 17.89 17.82 -13.75
N ASN A 398 17.78 18.68 -12.75
CA ASN A 398 18.30 20.04 -12.81
C ASN A 398 19.84 20.02 -12.95
N GLY A 399 20.39 21.01 -13.64
CA GLY A 399 21.82 21.04 -13.99
C GLY A 399 22.78 21.08 -12.78
N ASP A 400 22.29 21.56 -11.63
CA ASP A 400 23.02 21.63 -10.37
C ASP A 400 22.85 20.38 -9.47
N LYS A 401 21.88 19.49 -9.77
CA LYS A 401 21.63 18.27 -8.98
C LYS A 401 22.65 17.18 -9.28
N ARG A 402 23.39 16.75 -8.24
CA ARG A 402 24.25 15.56 -8.27
C ARG A 402 23.41 14.34 -7.90
N PHE A 403 23.16 13.48 -8.87
CA PHE A 403 22.25 12.33 -8.76
C PHE A 403 22.59 11.31 -9.85
N ASP A 404 22.71 10.03 -9.49
CA ASP A 404 22.92 8.89 -10.40
C ASP A 404 21.65 8.03 -10.42
N PHE A 405 20.82 8.17 -11.47
CA PHE A 405 19.55 7.46 -11.60
C PHE A 405 19.67 5.93 -11.58
N THR A 406 20.85 5.36 -11.80
CA THR A 406 21.05 3.90 -11.76
C THR A 406 21.26 3.36 -10.35
N LYS A 407 21.40 4.23 -9.34
CA LYS A 407 21.79 3.87 -7.97
C LYS A 407 21.05 4.63 -6.90
N ASP A 408 20.76 5.90 -7.14
CA ASP A 408 20.17 6.78 -6.15
C ASP A 408 18.65 6.67 -6.17
N PRO A 409 17.99 6.55 -5.01
CA PRO A 409 16.53 6.56 -4.90
C PRO A 409 15.96 7.96 -5.18
N ILE A 410 14.75 8.03 -5.72
CA ILE A 410 14.06 9.30 -5.96
C ILE A 410 13.63 9.92 -4.62
N GLU A 411 14.05 11.17 -4.39
CA GLU A 411 13.72 11.93 -3.18
C GLU A 411 12.35 12.59 -3.32
N VAL A 412 11.31 11.92 -2.81
CA VAL A 412 9.91 12.33 -2.89
C VAL A 412 9.53 13.32 -1.79
N ARG A 413 8.71 14.33 -2.10
CA ARG A 413 8.17 15.30 -1.13
C ARG A 413 6.73 15.72 -1.46
N VAL A 414 5.94 15.96 -0.41
CA VAL A 414 4.65 16.64 -0.52
C VAL A 414 4.87 18.15 -0.61
N ASP A 415 4.25 18.77 -1.61
CA ASP A 415 4.22 20.20 -1.87
C ASP A 415 2.76 20.66 -2.09
N GLY A 416 2.09 20.96 -0.98
CA GLY A 416 0.68 21.34 -0.97
C GLY A 416 -0.22 20.17 -1.42
N GLU A 417 -0.97 20.37 -2.51
CA GLU A 417 -1.84 19.35 -3.12
C GLU A 417 -1.09 18.39 -4.07
N TRP A 418 0.23 18.53 -4.17
CA TRP A 418 1.07 17.82 -5.12
C TRP A 418 2.15 16.99 -4.42
N VAL A 419 2.59 15.92 -5.06
CA VAL A 419 3.83 15.21 -4.74
C VAL A 419 4.83 15.44 -5.87
N ARG A 420 6.09 15.71 -5.52
CA ARG A 420 7.20 16.04 -6.45
C ARG A 420 8.51 15.41 -6.00
N ALA A 421 9.51 15.43 -6.86
CA ALA A 421 10.88 15.07 -6.50
C ALA A 421 11.78 16.29 -6.28
N ASP A 422 12.92 16.10 -5.61
CA ASP A 422 13.91 17.16 -5.42
C ASP A 422 14.90 17.29 -6.60
N GLY A 423 14.56 18.16 -7.56
CA GLY A 423 15.44 18.53 -8.66
C GLY A 423 15.73 17.41 -9.66
N THR A 424 14.87 16.39 -9.66
CA THR A 424 14.86 15.23 -10.56
C THR A 424 13.42 14.98 -11.03
N THR A 425 13.24 14.18 -12.08
CA THR A 425 11.94 13.57 -12.40
C THR A 425 11.44 12.75 -11.21
N LEU A 426 10.13 12.76 -11.02
CA LEU A 426 9.47 12.04 -9.94
C LEU A 426 9.24 10.56 -10.32
N GLY A 427 8.94 10.30 -11.59
CA GLY A 427 8.50 8.99 -12.04
C GLY A 427 7.10 8.61 -11.53
N ALA A 428 6.24 9.60 -11.28
CA ALA A 428 4.82 9.33 -11.07
C ALA A 428 4.21 8.68 -12.32
N ASP A 429 4.70 9.09 -13.48
CA ASP A 429 4.54 8.39 -14.75
C ASP A 429 5.59 7.26 -14.90
N ASN A 430 5.23 5.97 -14.94
CA ASN A 430 3.94 5.38 -14.55
C ASN A 430 3.99 4.71 -13.18
N GLY A 431 4.88 5.17 -12.29
CA GLY A 431 5.03 4.60 -10.95
C GLY A 431 3.75 4.62 -10.10
N ILE A 432 2.85 5.59 -10.30
CA ILE A 432 1.55 5.61 -9.62
C ILE A 432 0.60 4.55 -10.18
N GLY A 433 0.61 4.31 -11.49
CA GLY A 433 -0.15 3.22 -12.11
C GLY A 433 0.31 1.86 -11.58
N VAL A 434 1.63 1.62 -11.54
CA VAL A 434 2.21 0.40 -10.94
C VAL A 434 1.81 0.26 -9.46
N ALA A 435 1.90 1.33 -8.67
CA ALA A 435 1.51 1.31 -7.26
C ALA A 435 0.02 0.99 -7.06
N ALA A 436 -0.86 1.57 -7.87
CA ALA A 436 -2.29 1.31 -7.84
C ALA A 436 -2.61 -0.15 -8.19
N ILE A 437 -1.92 -0.70 -9.21
CA ILE A 437 -2.07 -2.11 -9.59
C ILE A 437 -1.65 -3.02 -8.45
N LEU A 438 -0.48 -2.81 -7.84
CA LEU A 438 -0.01 -3.62 -6.71
C LEU A 438 -1.02 -3.57 -5.55
N ALA A 439 -1.53 -2.38 -5.20
CA ALA A 439 -2.53 -2.23 -4.15
C ALA A 439 -3.81 -3.05 -4.44
N VAL A 440 -4.32 -3.07 -5.68
CA VAL A 440 -5.48 -3.90 -6.07
C VAL A 440 -5.14 -5.39 -6.04
N MET A 441 -3.95 -5.76 -6.53
CA MET A 441 -3.51 -7.16 -6.58
C MET A 441 -3.32 -7.74 -5.17
N GLU A 442 -2.85 -6.94 -4.21
CA GLU A 442 -2.64 -7.35 -2.82
C GLU A 442 -3.91 -7.28 -1.96
N SER A 443 -4.90 -6.47 -2.33
CA SER A 443 -6.11 -6.28 -1.53
C SER A 443 -6.97 -7.54 -1.41
N GLU A 444 -7.41 -7.90 -0.21
CA GLU A 444 -8.41 -8.95 0.02
C GLU A 444 -9.86 -8.43 -0.02
N ASP A 445 -10.04 -7.11 -0.02
CA ASP A 445 -11.35 -6.45 0.13
C ASP A 445 -11.97 -6.02 -1.22
N VAL A 446 -11.18 -5.92 -2.28
CA VAL A 446 -11.67 -5.52 -3.61
C VAL A 446 -12.35 -6.72 -4.30
N VAL A 447 -13.63 -6.58 -4.65
CA VAL A 447 -14.39 -7.59 -5.41
C VAL A 447 -14.05 -7.48 -6.90
N HIS A 448 -13.57 -8.56 -7.52
CA HIS A 448 -13.13 -8.54 -8.91
C HIS A 448 -13.35 -9.89 -9.61
N GLY A 449 -13.51 -9.85 -10.95
CA GLY A 449 -13.42 -11.02 -11.81
C GLY A 449 -11.99 -11.57 -11.90
N PRO A 450 -11.69 -12.47 -12.86
CA PRO A 450 -10.32 -12.88 -13.13
C PRO A 450 -9.46 -11.63 -13.43
N LEU A 451 -8.32 -11.48 -12.76
CA LEU A 451 -7.52 -10.28 -12.82
C LEU A 451 -6.08 -10.61 -13.21
N GLU A 452 -5.57 -9.89 -14.19
CA GLU A 452 -4.16 -9.89 -14.57
C GLU A 452 -3.59 -8.48 -14.42
N ALA A 453 -2.31 -8.39 -14.07
CA ALA A 453 -1.54 -7.17 -14.22
C ALA A 453 -0.44 -7.40 -15.26
N LEU A 454 -0.33 -6.49 -16.23
CA LEU A 454 0.77 -6.43 -17.17
C LEU A 454 1.61 -5.19 -16.83
N ILE A 455 2.82 -5.39 -16.33
CA ILE A 455 3.77 -4.30 -16.11
C ILE A 455 4.85 -4.35 -17.19
N THR A 456 4.81 -3.41 -18.14
CA THR A 456 5.69 -3.37 -19.31
C THR A 456 7.04 -2.75 -19.01
N ALA A 457 8.07 -3.16 -19.75
CA ALA A 457 9.41 -2.60 -19.66
C ALA A 457 9.71 -1.60 -20.80
N THR A 458 10.47 -0.55 -20.49
CA THR A 458 11.09 0.36 -21.46
C THR A 458 10.09 1.08 -22.37
N GLU A 459 9.06 1.71 -21.78
CA GLU A 459 8.10 2.55 -22.53
C GLU A 459 8.84 3.73 -23.17
N GLU A 460 9.57 4.47 -22.35
CA GLU A 460 10.03 5.85 -22.60
C GLU A 460 11.07 5.96 -23.72
N THR A 461 11.75 4.85 -24.02
CA THR A 461 12.86 4.82 -24.99
C THR A 461 12.66 3.84 -26.14
N GLY A 462 11.46 3.28 -26.31
CA GLY A 462 11.17 2.37 -27.43
C GLY A 462 9.87 1.57 -27.37
N MET A 463 9.19 1.53 -26.21
CA MET A 463 8.09 0.61 -25.92
C MET A 463 8.49 -0.86 -26.15
N ASP A 464 9.72 -1.22 -25.75
CA ASP A 464 10.31 -2.52 -26.10
C ASP A 464 9.56 -3.68 -25.44
N GLY A 465 9.07 -3.49 -24.22
CA GLY A 465 8.23 -4.44 -23.51
C GLY A 465 6.91 -4.70 -24.24
N ALA A 466 6.16 -3.65 -24.59
CA ALA A 466 4.93 -3.78 -25.36
C ALA A 466 5.15 -4.44 -26.73
N ARG A 467 6.25 -4.12 -27.43
CA ARG A 467 6.61 -4.74 -28.72
C ARG A 467 6.97 -6.22 -28.57
N GLY A 468 7.64 -6.57 -27.49
CA GLY A 468 8.11 -7.93 -27.22
C GLY A 468 7.05 -8.86 -26.62
N LEU A 469 5.92 -8.31 -26.15
CA LEU A 469 4.81 -9.07 -25.60
C LEU A 469 4.16 -9.99 -26.66
N LYS A 470 4.33 -11.30 -26.51
CA LYS A 470 3.80 -12.29 -27.47
C LYS A 470 2.32 -12.54 -27.24
N GLY A 471 1.58 -12.85 -28.31
CA GLY A 471 0.18 -13.28 -28.23
C GLY A 471 -0.01 -14.58 -27.45
N GLY A 472 -1.11 -14.68 -26.70
CA GLY A 472 -1.45 -15.86 -25.87
C GLY A 472 -0.77 -15.91 -24.50
N MET A 473 -0.10 -14.84 -24.09
CA MET A 473 0.45 -14.68 -22.74
C MET A 473 -0.54 -14.04 -21.75
N LEU A 474 -1.59 -13.37 -22.23
CA LEU A 474 -2.65 -12.78 -21.42
C LEU A 474 -3.96 -13.53 -21.68
N ASP A 475 -4.75 -13.72 -20.63
CA ASP A 475 -6.04 -14.41 -20.64
C ASP A 475 -7.23 -13.44 -20.58
N GLY A 476 -7.02 -12.20 -20.12
CA GLY A 476 -8.06 -11.19 -20.00
C GLY A 476 -8.61 -10.70 -21.35
N GLU A 477 -9.84 -10.21 -21.32
CA GLU A 477 -10.56 -9.70 -22.50
C GLU A 477 -10.62 -8.17 -22.54
N ILE A 478 -10.38 -7.52 -21.40
CA ILE A 478 -10.46 -6.07 -21.23
C ILE A 478 -9.11 -5.57 -20.73
N LEU A 479 -8.54 -4.57 -21.38
CA LEU A 479 -7.31 -3.92 -20.90
C LEU A 479 -7.61 -2.51 -20.41
N VAL A 480 -7.20 -2.25 -19.18
CA VAL A 480 -7.29 -0.94 -18.54
C VAL A 480 -5.87 -0.45 -18.33
N ASN A 481 -5.43 0.49 -19.15
CA ASN A 481 -4.13 1.13 -19.06
C ASN A 481 -4.20 2.32 -18.09
N LEU A 482 -3.21 2.46 -17.20
CA LEU A 482 -3.14 3.48 -16.15
C LEU A 482 -2.20 4.65 -16.50
N ASP A 483 -1.95 4.85 -17.80
CA ASP A 483 -0.90 5.73 -18.35
C ASP A 483 -1.42 7.06 -18.86
N SER A 484 -2.66 7.42 -18.53
CA SER A 484 -3.17 8.77 -18.80
C SER A 484 -2.87 9.71 -17.64
N GLU A 485 -2.50 10.94 -17.98
CA GLU A 485 -2.01 11.92 -17.01
C GLU A 485 -3.05 13.00 -16.62
N THR A 486 -4.34 12.81 -16.95
CA THR A 486 -5.40 13.77 -16.62
C THR A 486 -6.63 13.10 -16.04
N GLU A 487 -6.93 13.42 -14.78
CA GLU A 487 -8.14 12.97 -14.08
C GLU A 487 -9.41 13.44 -14.77
N GLY A 488 -10.33 12.50 -14.99
CA GLY A 488 -11.59 12.76 -15.66
C GLY A 488 -11.53 12.72 -17.18
N GLU A 489 -10.39 12.32 -17.75
CA GLU A 489 -10.27 11.97 -19.17
C GLU A 489 -10.19 10.45 -19.35
N LEU A 490 -10.93 9.95 -20.33
CA LEU A 490 -10.88 8.56 -20.78
C LEU A 490 -10.33 8.56 -22.19
N TYR A 491 -9.13 7.99 -22.35
CA TYR A 491 -8.49 7.83 -23.63
C TYR A 491 -8.98 6.54 -24.29
N VAL A 492 -9.47 6.66 -25.52
CA VAL A 492 -10.03 5.55 -26.33
C VAL A 492 -9.25 5.34 -27.62
N GLY A 493 -8.13 6.03 -27.79
CA GLY A 493 -7.31 5.91 -28.97
C GLY A 493 -6.00 6.67 -28.87
N CYS A 494 -5.04 6.24 -29.69
CA CYS A 494 -3.74 6.87 -29.84
C CYS A 494 -3.27 6.78 -31.29
N ALA A 495 -2.32 7.64 -31.67
CA ALA A 495 -1.72 7.59 -33.01
C ALA A 495 -0.46 6.72 -33.01
N GLY A 496 -0.43 5.77 -33.94
CA GLY A 496 0.79 5.08 -34.34
C GLY A 496 1.78 6.04 -35.00
N GLY A 497 3.03 5.62 -35.12
CA GLY A 497 4.11 6.42 -35.72
C GLY A 497 4.91 5.64 -36.76
N LEU A 498 5.54 6.36 -37.68
CA LEU A 498 6.46 5.82 -38.69
C LEU A 498 7.49 6.89 -39.03
N ASP A 499 8.77 6.55 -39.00
CA ASP A 499 9.84 7.45 -39.43
C ASP A 499 10.07 7.28 -40.95
N ALA A 500 10.19 8.40 -41.66
CA ALA A 500 10.68 8.42 -43.04
C ALA A 500 12.05 9.12 -43.07
N SER A 501 13.09 8.32 -43.27
CA SER A 501 14.49 8.73 -43.37
C SER A 501 14.87 8.79 -44.85
N VAL A 502 15.24 9.97 -45.33
CA VAL A 502 15.59 10.23 -46.73
C VAL A 502 17.04 10.63 -46.84
N ARG A 503 17.75 10.01 -47.79
CA ARG A 503 19.15 10.30 -48.08
C ARG A 503 19.36 10.57 -49.56
N MET A 504 20.10 11.62 -49.88
CA MET A 504 20.53 11.94 -51.24
C MET A 504 21.97 12.42 -51.22
N THR A 505 22.73 12.08 -52.26
CA THR A 505 24.07 12.63 -52.47
C THR A 505 24.04 13.62 -53.62
N TYR A 506 24.91 14.63 -53.56
CA TYR A 506 25.03 15.63 -54.62
C TYR A 506 26.50 15.88 -54.95
N ARG A 507 26.73 16.43 -56.15
CA ARG A 507 28.08 16.86 -56.53
C ARG A 507 28.30 18.29 -56.09
N GLU A 508 29.47 18.56 -55.55
CA GLU A 508 29.87 19.92 -55.24
C GLU A 508 30.15 20.69 -56.53
N ASP A 509 29.53 21.86 -56.65
CA ASP A 509 29.72 22.82 -57.73
C ASP A 509 30.50 24.04 -57.23
N ILE A 510 31.19 24.71 -58.14
CA ILE A 510 31.99 25.88 -57.79
C ILE A 510 31.09 27.11 -57.58
N VAL A 511 31.48 28.00 -56.67
CA VAL A 511 30.82 29.30 -56.53
C VAL A 511 31.18 30.18 -57.74
N PRO A 512 30.22 30.63 -58.58
CA PRO A 512 30.54 31.46 -59.74
C PRO A 512 31.13 32.82 -59.35
N GLU A 513 31.89 33.44 -60.27
CA GLU A 513 32.32 34.83 -60.12
C GLU A 513 31.12 35.80 -60.18
N GLY A 514 31.21 36.94 -59.51
CA GLY A 514 30.12 37.93 -59.47
C GLY A 514 28.91 37.55 -58.60
N TYR A 515 29.02 36.50 -57.79
CA TYR A 515 28.00 36.11 -56.81
C TYR A 515 28.38 36.56 -55.39
N LYS A 516 27.38 37.00 -54.63
CA LYS A 516 27.51 37.40 -53.23
C LYS A 516 26.83 36.37 -52.32
N ALA A 517 27.45 36.07 -51.18
CA ALA A 517 27.01 35.07 -50.23
C ALA A 517 26.18 35.67 -49.10
N PHE A 518 25.14 34.95 -48.71
CA PHE A 518 24.20 35.33 -47.66
C PHE A 518 23.86 34.14 -46.77
N TRP A 519 23.57 34.44 -45.51
CA TRP A 519 23.01 33.51 -44.57
C TRP A 519 21.55 33.89 -44.32
N ILE A 520 20.66 32.92 -44.50
CA ILE A 520 19.22 33.05 -44.25
C ILE A 520 18.93 32.34 -42.93
N ALA A 521 18.14 32.97 -42.07
CA ALA A 521 17.56 32.33 -40.90
C ALA A 521 16.07 32.61 -40.78
N VAL A 522 15.30 31.53 -40.69
CA VAL A 522 13.91 31.53 -40.27
C VAL A 522 13.89 31.17 -38.78
N GLY A 523 13.23 31.98 -37.97
CA GLY A 523 13.15 31.76 -36.52
C GLY A 523 12.00 32.52 -35.88
N GLY A 524 11.90 32.43 -34.55
CA GLY A 524 10.81 33.09 -33.79
C GLY A 524 9.47 32.35 -33.84
N LEU A 525 9.45 31.12 -34.38
CA LEU A 525 8.31 30.21 -34.33
C LEU A 525 8.24 29.51 -32.96
N LYS A 526 7.03 29.22 -32.47
CA LYS A 526 6.80 28.58 -31.17
C LYS A 526 7.26 27.11 -31.12
N GLY A 527 7.19 26.39 -32.24
CA GLY A 527 7.51 24.95 -32.31
C GLY A 527 6.46 24.11 -31.62
N GLY A 528 6.83 22.98 -31.01
CA GLY A 528 5.90 22.14 -30.25
C GLY A 528 6.10 20.65 -30.47
N HIS A 529 5.31 19.83 -29.78
CA HIS A 529 5.28 18.39 -30.00
C HIS A 529 4.53 18.07 -31.31
N SER A 530 5.19 17.38 -32.24
CA SER A 530 4.70 17.04 -33.59
C SER A 530 3.43 16.19 -33.66
N GLY A 531 2.98 15.64 -32.52
CA GLY A 531 1.71 14.96 -32.37
C GLY A 531 0.65 15.88 -31.77
N ILE A 532 0.66 15.99 -30.44
CA ILE A 532 -0.19 16.87 -29.62
C ILE A 532 -0.39 18.27 -30.22
N ASP A 533 0.67 19.00 -30.60
CA ASP A 533 0.54 20.40 -31.05
C ASP A 533 0.25 20.55 -32.56
N ILE A 534 0.20 19.46 -33.34
CA ILE A 534 0.15 19.55 -34.82
C ILE A 534 -1.13 20.21 -35.34
N HIS A 535 -2.21 20.15 -34.56
CA HIS A 535 -3.50 20.73 -34.90
C HIS A 535 -3.57 22.25 -34.70
N LEU A 536 -2.60 22.84 -34.00
CA LEU A 536 -2.61 24.25 -33.61
C LEU A 536 -2.25 25.21 -34.75
N GLY A 537 -1.96 24.69 -35.94
CA GLY A 537 -1.62 25.50 -37.12
C GLY A 537 -0.27 26.22 -37.03
N ARG A 538 0.63 25.77 -36.14
CA ARG A 538 1.96 26.35 -35.95
C ARG A 538 2.82 26.19 -37.21
N GLY A 539 3.66 27.19 -37.49
CA GLY A 539 4.54 27.21 -38.65
C GLY A 539 5.70 26.21 -38.50
N ASN A 540 6.03 25.51 -39.60
CA ASN A 540 7.22 24.67 -39.69
C ASN A 540 8.37 25.45 -40.38
N ALA A 541 9.47 25.68 -39.65
CA ALA A 541 10.61 26.46 -40.14
C ALA A 541 11.21 25.92 -41.46
N ASN A 542 11.28 24.58 -41.62
CA ASN A 542 11.78 23.95 -42.84
C ASN A 542 10.89 24.31 -44.03
N ARG A 543 9.57 24.19 -43.88
CA ARG A 543 8.61 24.50 -44.95
C ARG A 543 8.67 25.97 -45.39
N ILE A 544 8.87 26.86 -44.43
CA ILE A 544 8.99 28.31 -44.65
C ILE A 544 10.30 28.65 -45.37
N LEU A 545 11.44 28.13 -44.90
CA LEU A 545 12.74 28.33 -45.54
C LEU A 545 12.70 27.88 -47.01
N PHE A 546 12.18 26.68 -47.27
CA PHE A 546 12.11 26.15 -48.62
C PHE A 546 11.08 26.86 -49.51
N ARG A 547 10.06 27.52 -48.94
CA ARG A 547 9.17 28.44 -49.67
C ARG A 547 9.95 29.65 -50.20
N LEU A 548 10.82 30.23 -49.36
CA LEU A 548 11.69 31.34 -49.75
C LEU A 548 12.70 30.91 -50.81
N LEU A 549 13.42 29.80 -50.56
CA LEU A 549 14.43 29.27 -51.49
C LEU A 549 13.85 29.04 -52.89
N ARG A 550 12.63 28.48 -52.98
CA ARG A 550 11.95 28.26 -54.26
C ARG A 550 11.64 29.55 -55.01
N LYS A 551 11.24 30.60 -54.29
CA LYS A 551 10.95 31.91 -54.89
C LYS A 551 12.24 32.57 -55.40
N CYS A 552 13.28 32.58 -54.57
CA CYS A 552 14.57 33.20 -54.88
C CYS A 552 15.36 32.42 -55.94
N GLU A 553 15.22 31.09 -56.03
CA GLU A 553 15.77 30.29 -57.13
C GLU A 553 15.24 30.78 -58.48
N ARG A 554 13.93 31.07 -58.56
CA ARG A 554 13.28 31.51 -59.80
C ARG A 554 13.55 32.97 -60.14
N GLU A 555 13.52 33.85 -59.14
CA GLU A 555 13.53 35.30 -59.35
C GLU A 555 14.93 35.93 -59.26
N CYS A 556 15.86 35.27 -58.56
CA CYS A 556 17.21 35.79 -58.33
C CYS A 556 18.32 34.84 -58.80
N GLY A 557 18.00 33.68 -59.38
CA GLY A 557 19.01 32.68 -59.76
C GLY A 557 19.80 32.16 -58.56
N LEU A 558 19.16 32.07 -57.39
CA LEU A 558 19.78 31.63 -56.14
C LEU A 558 20.43 30.25 -56.29
N ARG A 559 21.64 30.11 -55.75
CA ARG A 559 22.34 28.84 -55.57
C ARG A 559 22.53 28.54 -54.08
N LEU A 560 22.35 27.28 -53.70
CA LEU A 560 22.35 26.79 -52.32
C LEU A 560 23.70 26.15 -52.00
N ALA A 561 24.29 26.52 -50.86
CA ALA A 561 25.51 25.90 -50.34
C ALA A 561 25.20 24.89 -49.25
N SER A 562 24.38 25.28 -48.26
CA SER A 562 24.01 24.42 -47.16
C SER A 562 22.65 24.75 -46.56
N VAL A 563 22.07 23.78 -45.86
CA VAL A 563 20.83 23.91 -45.07
C VAL A 563 21.03 23.21 -43.73
N ASP A 564 20.52 23.82 -42.67
CA ASP A 564 20.43 23.24 -41.34
C ASP A 564 19.11 23.70 -40.71
N GLY A 565 18.12 22.82 -40.64
CA GLY A 565 16.81 23.17 -40.09
C GLY A 565 16.12 22.06 -39.32
N GLY A 566 15.46 22.45 -38.23
CA GLY A 566 14.84 21.54 -37.27
C GLY A 566 15.83 20.89 -36.30
N GLY A 567 15.41 19.83 -35.61
CA GLY A 567 16.20 19.21 -34.56
C GLY A 567 15.71 17.82 -34.20
N LEU A 568 14.95 17.72 -33.11
CA LEU A 568 14.36 16.46 -32.64
C LEU A 568 13.27 15.95 -33.60
N ARG A 569 13.22 14.62 -33.80
CA ARG A 569 12.27 13.96 -34.71
C ARG A 569 10.80 14.27 -34.40
N ASN A 570 10.48 14.38 -33.11
CA ASN A 570 9.12 14.58 -32.61
C ASN A 570 8.78 16.05 -32.33
N ALA A 571 9.61 17.00 -32.76
CA ALA A 571 9.39 18.43 -32.56
C ALA A 571 9.07 19.15 -33.86
N ILE A 572 8.11 20.07 -33.82
CA ILE A 572 7.83 21.02 -34.91
C ILE A 572 9.01 21.99 -35.00
N PRO A 573 9.70 22.08 -36.16
CA PRO A 573 10.88 22.94 -36.32
C PRO A 573 10.60 24.42 -36.06
N ARG A 574 11.32 25.00 -35.09
CA ARG A 574 11.26 26.43 -34.75
C ARG A 574 12.19 27.29 -35.58
N GLU A 575 13.30 26.71 -35.99
CA GLU A 575 14.40 27.40 -36.62
C GLU A 575 14.93 26.59 -37.79
N ALA A 576 15.29 27.30 -38.85
CA ALA A 576 15.93 26.74 -40.03
C ALA A 576 16.82 27.78 -40.69
N THR A 577 17.99 27.35 -41.14
CA THR A 577 19.03 28.22 -41.68
C THR A 577 19.55 27.68 -43.00
N ALA A 578 20.05 28.58 -43.86
CA ALA A 578 20.70 28.21 -45.11
C ALA A 578 21.79 29.19 -45.49
N THR A 579 22.89 28.68 -46.05
CA THR A 579 23.89 29.50 -46.73
C THR A 579 23.64 29.45 -48.22
N VAL A 580 23.51 30.62 -48.85
CA VAL A 580 23.15 30.76 -50.26
C VAL A 580 24.05 31.80 -50.95
N VAL A 581 24.09 31.74 -52.27
CA VAL A 581 24.69 32.79 -53.10
C VAL A 581 23.69 33.26 -54.17
N VAL A 582 23.73 34.55 -54.51
CA VAL A 582 22.97 35.15 -55.62
C VAL A 582 23.90 36.04 -56.45
N PRO A 583 23.63 36.29 -57.74
CA PRO A 583 24.36 37.30 -58.51
C PRO A 583 24.30 38.65 -57.79
N ASP A 584 25.44 39.34 -57.68
CA ASP A 584 25.52 40.56 -56.88
C ASP A 584 24.56 41.65 -57.39
N ALA A 585 24.33 41.69 -58.70
CA ALA A 585 23.39 42.59 -59.37
C ALA A 585 21.92 42.44 -58.90
N VAL A 586 21.54 41.33 -58.25
CA VAL A 586 20.18 41.09 -57.74
C VAL A 586 20.13 40.96 -56.22
N SER A 587 21.22 41.29 -55.51
CA SER A 587 21.32 41.26 -54.04
C SER A 587 20.19 42.05 -53.35
N ASP A 588 19.86 43.24 -53.86
CA ASP A 588 18.80 44.08 -53.28
C ASP A 588 17.41 43.45 -53.50
N VAL A 589 17.14 42.92 -54.69
CA VAL A 589 15.89 42.20 -55.01
C VAL A 589 15.73 41.01 -54.06
N PHE A 590 16.79 40.23 -53.86
CA PHE A 590 16.81 39.09 -52.95
C PHE A 590 16.46 39.49 -51.50
N ARG A 591 17.04 40.57 -50.98
CA ARG A 591 16.71 41.09 -49.65
C ARG A 591 15.25 41.55 -49.56
N THR A 592 14.75 42.26 -50.58
CA THR A 592 13.34 42.70 -50.63
C THR A 592 12.38 41.51 -50.64
N LEU A 593 12.70 40.44 -51.37
CA LEU A 593 11.86 39.24 -51.41
C LEU A 593 11.74 38.56 -50.05
N ALA A 594 12.83 38.51 -49.28
CA ALA A 594 12.83 37.92 -47.95
C ALA A 594 12.10 38.79 -46.92
N ALA A 595 12.34 40.11 -46.92
CA ALA A 595 11.60 41.04 -46.07
C ALA A 595 10.10 41.01 -46.39
N GLY A 596 9.73 40.91 -47.67
CA GLY A 596 8.34 40.75 -48.09
C GLY A 596 7.71 39.44 -47.60
N LEU A 597 8.47 38.34 -47.56
CA LEU A 597 7.98 37.07 -47.03
C LEU A 597 7.71 37.17 -45.52
N GLU A 598 8.58 37.79 -44.73
CA GLU A 598 8.34 37.97 -43.28
C GLU A 598 6.99 38.64 -43.00
N SER A 599 6.68 39.73 -43.70
CA SER A 599 5.40 40.43 -43.57
C SER A 599 4.20 39.54 -43.94
N VAL A 600 4.34 38.73 -45.00
CA VAL A 600 3.29 37.77 -45.40
C VAL A 600 3.09 36.71 -44.32
N LEU A 601 4.18 36.17 -43.75
CA LEU A 601 4.11 35.13 -42.72
C LEU A 601 3.49 35.65 -41.42
N LYS A 602 3.80 36.88 -41.01
CA LYS A 602 3.17 37.53 -39.85
C LYS A 602 1.65 37.68 -40.01
N GLU A 603 1.19 37.87 -41.25
CA GLU A 603 -0.24 37.89 -41.55
C GLU A 603 -0.84 36.48 -41.55
N GLU A 604 -0.20 35.53 -42.26
CA GLU A 604 -0.67 34.14 -42.38
C GLU A 604 -0.75 33.42 -41.01
N PHE A 605 0.19 33.70 -40.10
CA PHE A 605 0.29 33.09 -38.78
C PHE A 605 -0.17 33.98 -37.63
N ARG A 606 -0.94 35.03 -37.91
CA ARG A 606 -1.44 35.96 -36.87
C ARG A 606 -2.16 35.21 -35.76
N GLY A 607 -1.77 35.46 -34.51
CA GLY A 607 -2.30 34.81 -33.31
C GLY A 607 -1.71 33.42 -33.02
N VAL A 608 -0.93 32.85 -33.95
CA VAL A 608 -0.28 31.54 -33.79
C VAL A 608 1.22 31.72 -33.65
N ASP A 609 1.90 32.35 -34.60
CA ASP A 609 3.36 32.58 -34.60
C ASP A 609 3.70 34.05 -34.92
N ASP A 610 3.21 35.00 -34.11
CA ASP A 610 3.37 36.44 -34.33
C ASP A 610 4.84 36.92 -34.36
N ALA A 611 5.73 36.15 -33.73
CA ALA A 611 7.16 36.45 -33.64
C ALA A 611 7.99 35.87 -34.79
N VAL A 612 7.36 35.32 -35.83
CA VAL A 612 8.07 34.78 -37.01
C VAL A 612 8.96 35.84 -37.65
N THR A 613 10.21 35.44 -37.95
CA THR A 613 11.23 36.29 -38.58
C THR A 613 11.91 35.57 -39.72
N VAL A 614 12.31 36.34 -40.72
CA VAL A 614 13.14 35.90 -41.85
C VAL A 614 14.30 36.86 -41.99
N ARG A 615 15.46 36.49 -41.45
CA ARG A 615 16.66 37.32 -41.45
C ARG A 615 17.60 36.91 -42.57
N ILE A 616 18.19 37.91 -43.21
CA ILE A 616 19.24 37.74 -44.21
C ILE A 616 20.43 38.61 -43.85
N THR A 617 21.58 38.00 -43.66
CA THR A 617 22.85 38.68 -43.39
C THR A 617 23.89 38.30 -44.42
N ASP A 618 24.90 39.15 -44.61
CA ASP A 618 26.06 38.79 -45.43
C ASP A 618 26.77 37.59 -44.80
N ALA A 619 27.23 36.67 -45.62
CA ALA A 619 27.95 35.49 -45.20
C ALA A 619 29.33 35.42 -45.85
N ARG A 620 30.22 34.62 -45.26
CA ARG A 620 31.45 34.25 -45.93
C ARG A 620 31.11 33.46 -47.20
N ARG A 621 31.86 33.70 -48.28
CA ARG A 621 31.77 32.89 -49.51
C ARG A 621 31.97 31.40 -49.14
N PRO A 622 31.02 30.52 -49.48
CA PRO A 622 31.15 29.09 -49.19
C PRO A 622 32.22 28.46 -50.07
N ASP A 623 32.76 27.31 -49.64
CA ASP A 623 33.80 26.59 -50.39
C ASP A 623 33.22 25.88 -51.63
N SER A 624 31.99 25.37 -51.51
CA SER A 624 31.26 24.65 -52.56
C SER A 624 29.76 24.99 -52.55
N LEU A 625 29.07 24.63 -53.63
CA LEU A 625 27.62 24.70 -53.79
C LEU A 625 27.03 23.32 -54.07
N ILE A 626 25.74 23.17 -53.82
CA ILE A 626 24.96 22.04 -54.32
C ILE A 626 24.81 22.20 -55.84
N ASP A 627 25.05 21.13 -56.62
CA ASP A 627 24.87 21.17 -58.06
C ASP A 627 23.42 21.57 -58.45
N PRO A 628 23.21 22.20 -59.63
CA PRO A 628 21.90 22.75 -59.99
C PRO A 628 20.78 21.72 -60.09
N GLN A 629 21.10 20.45 -60.38
CA GLN A 629 20.09 19.40 -60.48
C GLN A 629 19.61 19.01 -59.09
N SER A 630 20.55 18.66 -58.20
CA SER A 630 20.28 18.25 -56.82
C SER A 630 19.60 19.37 -56.02
N GLN A 631 20.01 20.63 -56.21
CA GLN A 631 19.34 21.77 -55.58
C GLN A 631 17.85 21.85 -55.96
N ARG A 632 17.55 21.76 -57.27
CA ARG A 632 16.15 21.83 -57.75
C ARG A 632 15.33 20.66 -57.24
N GLN A 633 15.91 19.47 -57.21
CA GLN A 633 15.29 18.25 -56.69
C GLN A 633 14.97 18.41 -55.21
N LEU A 634 15.95 18.79 -54.37
CA LEU A 634 15.77 19.03 -52.94
C LEU A 634 14.67 20.08 -52.67
N ILE A 635 14.77 21.26 -53.30
CA ILE A 635 13.81 22.35 -53.06
C ILE A 635 12.39 21.92 -53.42
N ARG A 636 12.20 21.21 -54.55
CA ARG A 636 10.87 20.76 -54.98
C ARG A 636 10.35 19.62 -54.12
N ALA A 637 11.20 18.65 -53.74
CA ALA A 637 10.81 17.52 -52.89
C ALA A 637 10.37 18.01 -51.50
N VAL A 638 11.16 18.86 -50.84
CA VAL A 638 10.77 19.43 -49.54
C VAL A 638 9.50 20.28 -49.64
N ARG A 639 9.30 21.00 -50.75
CA ARG A 639 8.05 21.73 -51.02
C ARG A 639 6.85 20.82 -51.33
N GLY A 640 7.08 19.67 -51.95
CA GLY A 640 6.07 18.66 -52.27
C GLY A 640 5.72 17.74 -51.10
N CYS A 641 6.63 17.58 -50.13
CA CYS A 641 6.43 16.72 -48.97
C CYS A 641 5.18 17.12 -48.18
N PRO A 642 4.23 16.19 -47.95
CA PRO A 642 3.16 16.36 -46.98
C PRO A 642 3.69 16.71 -45.59
N ASP A 643 3.08 17.72 -44.95
CA ASP A 643 3.45 18.22 -43.62
C ASP A 643 2.22 18.87 -42.96
N GLY A 644 2.08 18.71 -41.65
CA GLY A 644 0.93 19.12 -40.86
C GLY A 644 -0.18 18.06 -40.82
N VAL A 645 -1.41 18.52 -40.55
CA VAL A 645 -2.61 17.68 -40.53
C VAL A 645 -2.99 17.24 -41.95
N ILE A 646 -3.14 15.93 -42.15
CA ILE A 646 -3.59 15.33 -43.41
C ILE A 646 -5.08 15.02 -43.38
N ARG A 647 -5.55 14.47 -42.25
CA ARG A 647 -6.95 14.08 -42.07
C ARG A 647 -7.39 14.26 -40.62
N MET A 648 -8.59 14.81 -40.43
CA MET A 648 -9.29 14.84 -39.13
C MET A 648 -10.13 13.57 -38.97
N ASN A 649 -10.25 13.09 -37.74
CA ASN A 649 -11.00 11.88 -37.42
C ASN A 649 -12.51 12.12 -37.65
N PRO A 650 -13.21 11.24 -38.41
CA PRO A 650 -14.63 11.40 -38.69
C PRO A 650 -15.52 11.08 -37.49
N SER A 651 -15.06 10.22 -36.57
CA SER A 651 -15.81 9.75 -35.41
C SER A 651 -15.63 10.64 -34.18
N MET A 652 -14.52 11.38 -34.10
CA MET A 652 -14.21 12.30 -32.99
C MET A 652 -13.88 13.71 -33.54
N PRO A 653 -14.86 14.63 -33.61
CA PRO A 653 -14.64 15.98 -34.08
C PRO A 653 -13.52 16.69 -33.32
N GLY A 654 -12.58 17.29 -34.04
CA GLY A 654 -11.43 18.01 -33.47
C GLY A 654 -10.18 17.15 -33.25
N LEU A 655 -10.29 15.81 -33.33
CA LEU A 655 -9.13 14.91 -33.25
C LEU A 655 -8.45 14.78 -34.62
N VAL A 656 -7.12 14.89 -34.64
CA VAL A 656 -6.32 14.57 -35.83
C VAL A 656 -6.27 13.05 -35.99
N GLN A 657 -6.57 12.55 -37.19
CA GLN A 657 -6.44 11.13 -37.49
C GLN A 657 -5.09 10.81 -38.08
N THR A 658 -4.60 11.64 -39.02
CA THR A 658 -3.36 11.40 -39.76
C THR A 658 -2.60 12.72 -39.95
N SER A 659 -1.31 12.73 -39.64
CA SER A 659 -0.41 13.89 -39.81
C SER A 659 1.01 13.48 -40.21
N SER A 660 1.80 14.48 -40.62
CA SER A 660 3.25 14.36 -40.84
C SER A 660 3.96 15.58 -40.28
N ASN A 661 5.18 15.42 -39.79
CA ASN A 661 6.07 16.50 -39.40
C ASN A 661 7.42 16.35 -40.10
N LEU A 662 7.76 17.31 -40.98
CA LEU A 662 9.08 17.45 -41.60
C LEU A 662 10.07 17.98 -40.55
N ALA A 663 10.63 17.07 -39.76
CA ALA A 663 11.33 17.35 -38.52
C ALA A 663 12.76 17.88 -38.71
N ARG A 664 13.48 17.39 -39.72
CA ARG A 664 14.89 17.73 -39.95
C ARG A 664 15.20 17.79 -41.43
N VAL A 665 15.92 18.83 -41.85
CA VAL A 665 16.51 18.93 -43.18
C VAL A 665 17.94 19.43 -43.03
N THR A 666 18.91 18.64 -43.49
CA THR A 666 20.31 19.06 -43.57
C THR A 666 20.84 18.86 -44.98
N ALA A 667 21.69 19.78 -45.42
CA ALA A 667 22.40 19.69 -46.68
C ALA A 667 23.78 20.32 -46.53
N GLY A 668 24.84 19.59 -46.87
CA GLY A 668 26.23 20.04 -46.74
C GLY A 668 27.21 18.91 -47.02
N SER A 669 28.44 19.25 -47.43
CA SER A 669 29.52 18.27 -47.63
C SER A 669 29.16 17.09 -48.55
N GLY A 670 28.40 17.35 -49.63
CA GLY A 670 27.99 16.33 -50.61
C GLY A 670 26.80 15.45 -50.19
N GLU A 671 26.20 15.67 -49.02
CA GLU A 671 25.07 14.87 -48.52
C GLU A 671 23.85 15.73 -48.16
N ILE A 672 22.67 15.15 -48.38
CA ILE A 672 21.37 15.69 -47.99
C ILE A 672 20.65 14.63 -47.16
N LEU A 673 20.17 15.01 -45.97
CA LEU A 673 19.35 14.18 -45.11
C LEU A 673 18.03 14.89 -44.81
N VAL A 674 16.92 14.16 -44.91
CA VAL A 674 15.60 14.64 -44.52
C VAL A 674 14.95 13.59 -43.64
N HIS A 675 14.37 14.03 -42.52
CA HIS A 675 13.60 13.15 -41.63
C HIS A 675 12.20 13.69 -41.43
N CYS A 676 11.21 12.82 -41.60
CA CYS A 676 9.82 13.07 -41.27
C CYS A 676 9.33 12.07 -40.23
N LEU A 677 8.49 12.52 -39.30
CA LEU A 677 7.72 11.65 -38.42
C LEU A 677 6.24 11.69 -38.84
N LEU A 678 5.74 10.56 -39.31
CA LEU A 678 4.34 10.37 -39.67
C LEU A 678 3.57 9.83 -38.48
N ARG A 679 2.30 10.21 -38.36
CA ARG A 679 1.40 9.70 -37.31
C ARG A 679 0.03 9.38 -37.86
N SER A 680 -0.55 8.26 -37.45
CA SER A 680 -1.97 8.00 -37.70
C SER A 680 -2.59 7.06 -36.66
N SER A 681 -3.87 7.25 -36.33
CA SER A 681 -4.65 6.26 -35.58
C SER A 681 -5.06 5.05 -36.43
N LEU A 682 -4.86 5.09 -37.75
CA LEU A 682 -5.05 3.98 -38.67
C LEU A 682 -3.76 3.63 -39.40
N ASP A 683 -3.32 2.37 -39.26
CA ASP A 683 -2.06 1.95 -39.88
C ASP A 683 -2.12 1.94 -41.41
N SER A 684 -3.30 1.73 -41.99
CA SER A 684 -3.52 1.85 -43.43
C SER A 684 -3.26 3.26 -43.96
N GLU A 685 -3.66 4.30 -43.23
CA GLU A 685 -3.39 5.70 -43.61
C GLU A 685 -1.94 6.11 -43.32
N LYS A 686 -1.36 5.57 -42.24
CA LYS A 686 0.06 5.75 -41.91
C LYS A 686 0.94 5.21 -43.05
N ALA A 687 0.63 4.02 -43.55
CA ALA A 687 1.32 3.37 -44.66
C ALA A 687 1.15 4.14 -45.97
N ASP A 688 -0.08 4.55 -46.32
CA ASP A 688 -0.35 5.39 -47.51
C ASP A 688 0.43 6.71 -47.46
N LEU A 689 0.44 7.39 -46.31
CA LEU A 689 1.18 8.64 -46.17
C LEU A 689 2.70 8.42 -46.28
N GLY A 690 3.21 7.30 -45.74
CA GLY A 690 4.61 6.89 -45.89
C GLY A 690 4.99 6.71 -47.35
N ASP A 691 4.19 5.96 -48.10
CA ASP A 691 4.38 5.74 -49.55
C ASP A 691 4.33 7.06 -50.34
N ARG A 692 3.40 7.95 -50.00
CA ARG A 692 3.31 9.28 -50.62
C ARG A 692 4.54 10.15 -50.35
N ILE A 693 5.08 10.14 -49.12
CA ILE A 693 6.32 10.86 -48.79
C ILE A 693 7.49 10.24 -49.56
N ALA A 694 7.61 8.90 -49.54
CA ALA A 694 8.65 8.19 -50.24
C ALA A 694 8.65 8.53 -51.74
N GLY A 695 7.51 8.42 -52.40
CA GLY A 695 7.36 8.73 -53.82
C GLY A 695 7.79 10.17 -54.18
N VAL A 696 7.55 11.16 -53.32
CA VAL A 696 8.01 12.55 -53.57
C VAL A 696 9.54 12.65 -53.60
N PHE A 697 10.23 11.95 -52.70
CA PHE A 697 11.69 11.99 -52.59
C PHE A 697 12.38 11.03 -53.57
N GLU A 698 11.77 9.89 -53.89
CA GLU A 698 12.23 8.99 -54.95
C GLU A 698 12.18 9.65 -56.33
N LEU A 699 11.14 10.45 -56.62
CA LEU A 699 11.07 11.29 -57.83
C LEU A 699 12.21 12.34 -57.88
N ALA A 700 12.76 12.70 -56.73
CA ALA A 700 13.93 13.56 -56.60
C ALA A 700 15.27 12.78 -56.66
N GLY A 701 15.24 11.46 -56.79
CA GLY A 701 16.41 10.59 -56.86
C GLY A 701 17.02 10.24 -55.50
N ALA A 702 16.27 10.39 -54.41
CA ALA A 702 16.72 10.02 -53.08
C ALA A 702 16.43 8.56 -52.75
N GLU A 703 17.21 8.00 -51.82
CA GLU A 703 16.92 6.74 -51.14
C GLU A 703 16.03 7.04 -49.93
N VAL A 704 14.96 6.28 -49.75
CA VAL A 704 14.01 6.45 -48.64
C VAL A 704 13.90 5.16 -47.85
N ALA A 705 14.02 5.27 -46.53
CA ALA A 705 13.74 4.19 -45.59
C ALA A 705 12.52 4.58 -44.73
N LEU A 706 11.53 3.69 -44.70
CA LEU A 706 10.39 3.77 -43.78
C LEU A 706 10.65 2.77 -42.64
N GLU A 707 10.86 3.28 -41.43
CA GLU A 707 11.35 2.47 -40.31
C GLU A 707 10.74 2.90 -38.97
N GLY A 708 10.99 2.10 -37.92
CA GLY A 708 10.55 2.44 -36.56
C GLY A 708 9.04 2.42 -36.32
N GLY A 709 8.27 1.84 -37.26
CA GLY A 709 6.81 1.81 -37.23
C GLY A 709 6.24 1.19 -35.95
N TYR A 710 5.20 1.82 -35.41
CA TYR A 710 4.37 1.26 -34.34
C TYR A 710 2.90 1.62 -34.57
N ASP A 711 2.01 0.73 -34.19
CA ASP A 711 0.61 0.79 -34.58
C ASP A 711 -0.23 1.73 -33.72
N GLY A 712 -1.27 2.26 -34.34
CA GLY A 712 -2.22 3.15 -33.68
C GLY A 712 -3.33 2.37 -33.00
N TRP A 713 -3.99 3.02 -32.06
CA TRP A 713 -5.23 2.52 -31.47
C TRP A 713 -6.38 3.39 -31.96
N ASN A 714 -7.18 2.83 -32.87
CA ASN A 714 -8.29 3.56 -33.45
C ASN A 714 -9.48 3.64 -32.47
N PRO A 715 -10.05 4.83 -32.23
CA PRO A 715 -11.22 4.99 -31.38
C PRO A 715 -12.42 4.12 -31.79
N ASN A 716 -12.94 3.34 -30.84
CA ASN A 716 -14.17 2.57 -30.97
C ASN A 716 -15.27 3.17 -30.06
N PRO A 717 -16.21 3.96 -30.60
CA PRO A 717 -17.27 4.59 -29.81
C PRO A 717 -18.29 3.59 -29.23
N ASP A 718 -18.34 2.37 -29.76
CA ASP A 718 -19.24 1.29 -29.30
C ASP A 718 -18.58 0.33 -28.30
N SER A 719 -17.41 0.70 -27.74
CA SER A 719 -16.66 -0.10 -26.77
C SER A 719 -17.47 -0.35 -25.47
N PRO A 720 -17.71 -1.62 -25.09
CA PRO A 720 -18.37 -1.96 -23.83
C PRO A 720 -17.65 -1.43 -22.58
N ILE A 721 -16.32 -1.47 -22.52
CA ILE A 721 -15.57 -0.93 -21.39
C ILE A 721 -15.68 0.59 -21.33
N LEU A 722 -15.66 1.28 -22.48
CA LEU A 722 -15.88 2.74 -22.54
C LEU A 722 -17.22 3.12 -21.92
N HIS A 723 -18.31 2.48 -22.34
CA HIS A 723 -19.63 2.76 -21.78
C HIS A 723 -19.71 2.46 -20.27
N THR A 724 -19.07 1.37 -19.85
CA THR A 724 -18.97 0.99 -18.43
C THR A 724 -18.21 2.04 -17.62
N MET A 725 -17.06 2.50 -18.12
CA MET A 725 -16.22 3.51 -17.47
C MET A 725 -16.91 4.88 -17.42
N ILE A 726 -17.62 5.29 -18.47
CA ILE A 726 -18.44 6.51 -18.45
C ILE A 726 -19.51 6.41 -17.36
N ALA A 727 -20.27 5.32 -17.32
CA ALA A 727 -21.34 5.14 -16.35
C ALA A 727 -20.81 5.08 -14.91
N SER A 728 -19.71 4.36 -14.69
CA SER A 728 -19.04 4.29 -13.39
C SER A 728 -18.54 5.66 -12.95
N TYR A 729 -17.86 6.40 -13.83
CA TYR A 729 -17.32 7.72 -13.53
C TYR A 729 -18.43 8.74 -13.27
N GLU A 730 -19.52 8.73 -14.05
CA GLU A 730 -20.70 9.57 -13.82
C GLU A 730 -21.35 9.27 -12.46
N SER A 731 -21.50 7.98 -12.13
CA SER A 731 -22.03 7.53 -10.85
C SER A 731 -21.15 7.97 -9.67
N LEU A 732 -19.83 7.94 -9.82
CA LEU A 732 -18.87 8.30 -8.77
C LEU A 732 -18.77 9.82 -8.56
N PHE A 733 -18.67 10.59 -9.64
CA PHE A 733 -18.27 12.00 -9.57
C PHE A 733 -19.38 12.98 -9.96
N GLY A 734 -20.57 12.48 -10.34
CA GLY A 734 -21.71 13.30 -10.72
C GLY A 734 -21.48 14.14 -11.98
N ARG A 735 -20.43 13.84 -12.75
CA ARG A 735 -20.08 14.51 -14.00
C ARG A 735 -19.59 13.47 -15.01
N ARG A 736 -19.87 13.73 -16.28
CA ARG A 736 -19.40 12.88 -17.38
C ARG A 736 -17.89 13.07 -17.58
N PRO A 737 -17.10 11.98 -17.71
CA PRO A 737 -15.69 12.12 -18.08
C PRO A 737 -15.58 12.60 -19.53
N VAL A 738 -14.47 13.26 -19.84
CA VAL A 738 -14.13 13.65 -21.20
C VAL A 738 -13.60 12.42 -21.92
N VAL A 739 -14.31 11.96 -22.95
CA VAL A 739 -13.81 10.89 -23.82
C VAL A 739 -12.95 11.52 -24.90
N THR A 740 -11.69 11.14 -24.96
CA THR A 740 -10.69 11.74 -25.85
C THR A 740 -9.77 10.67 -26.44
N ALA A 741 -8.87 11.09 -27.31
CA ALA A 741 -7.80 10.28 -27.84
C ALA A 741 -6.59 11.18 -28.05
N ILE A 742 -5.38 10.62 -27.93
CA ILE A 742 -4.16 11.39 -28.06
C ILE A 742 -3.56 11.21 -29.46
N HIS A 743 -3.18 12.32 -30.11
CA HIS A 743 -2.42 12.23 -31.37
C HIS A 743 -0.92 12.01 -31.11
N ALA A 744 -0.61 11.04 -30.26
CA ALA A 744 0.72 10.59 -29.86
C ALA A 744 0.70 9.07 -29.64
N GLY A 745 1.86 8.44 -29.42
CA GLY A 745 1.92 7.01 -29.13
C GLY A 745 1.51 6.71 -27.69
N LEU A 746 0.80 5.60 -27.50
CA LEU A 746 0.59 4.93 -26.21
C LEU A 746 0.84 3.43 -26.44
N GLU A 747 1.29 2.71 -25.42
CA GLU A 747 1.51 1.26 -25.51
C GLU A 747 0.26 0.48 -25.94
N CYS A 748 -0.95 0.99 -25.66
CA CYS A 748 -2.22 0.39 -26.09
C CYS A 748 -2.27 0.07 -27.60
N GLY A 749 -1.69 0.92 -28.45
CA GLY A 749 -1.66 0.66 -29.90
C GLY A 749 -0.80 -0.56 -30.26
N ILE A 750 0.33 -0.72 -29.58
CA ILE A 750 1.25 -1.84 -29.78
C ILE A 750 0.68 -3.12 -29.18
N ILE A 751 0.17 -3.07 -27.95
CA ILE A 751 -0.43 -4.22 -27.28
C ILE A 751 -1.64 -4.72 -28.08
N GLY A 752 -2.50 -3.82 -28.55
CA GLY A 752 -3.65 -4.14 -29.40
C GLY A 752 -3.29 -4.81 -30.73
N THR A 753 -2.05 -4.65 -31.21
CA THR A 753 -1.57 -5.34 -32.42
C THR A 753 -1.43 -6.84 -32.18
N ASN A 754 -0.84 -7.22 -31.05
CA ASN A 754 -0.67 -8.62 -30.67
C ASN A 754 -1.97 -9.22 -30.06
N TYR A 755 -2.88 -8.36 -29.59
CA TYR A 755 -4.15 -8.72 -28.97
C TYR A 755 -5.34 -7.93 -29.55
N PRO A 756 -5.71 -8.14 -30.83
CA PRO A 756 -6.69 -7.32 -31.54
C PRO A 756 -8.13 -7.46 -31.04
N ALA A 757 -8.42 -8.45 -30.18
CA ALA A 757 -9.72 -8.67 -29.59
C ALA A 757 -9.93 -7.94 -28.25
N LEU A 758 -8.88 -7.33 -27.67
CA LEU A 758 -9.00 -6.61 -26.42
C LEU A 758 -9.91 -5.39 -26.55
N ASP A 759 -10.82 -5.25 -25.59
CA ASP A 759 -11.56 -4.02 -25.38
C ASP A 759 -10.75 -3.14 -24.43
N MET A 760 -10.22 -2.03 -24.93
CA MET A 760 -9.20 -1.25 -24.22
C MET A 760 -9.72 0.11 -23.77
N ILE A 761 -9.19 0.60 -22.65
CA ILE A 761 -9.40 1.98 -22.17
C ILE A 761 -8.14 2.45 -21.44
N SER A 762 -7.86 3.75 -21.48
CA SER A 762 -6.78 4.36 -20.71
C SER A 762 -7.30 5.53 -19.86
N PHE A 763 -6.86 5.60 -18.61
CA PHE A 763 -7.19 6.67 -17.66
C PHE A 763 -6.12 6.75 -16.57
N GLY A 764 -6.10 7.82 -15.78
CA GLY A 764 -5.14 7.93 -14.68
C GLY A 764 -5.24 9.24 -13.90
N PRO A 765 -4.36 9.47 -12.93
CA PRO A 765 -4.36 10.67 -12.09
C PRO A 765 -3.89 11.89 -12.88
N THR A 766 -4.07 13.08 -12.31
CA THR A 766 -3.47 14.29 -12.88
C THR A 766 -1.98 14.35 -12.58
N ILE A 767 -1.16 14.21 -13.62
CA ILE A 767 0.29 14.41 -13.59
C ILE A 767 0.59 15.65 -14.45
N LEU A 768 1.49 16.52 -13.96
CA LEU A 768 1.90 17.70 -14.71
C LEU A 768 3.41 17.69 -14.92
N HIS A 769 3.82 18.07 -16.12
CA HIS A 769 5.21 18.17 -16.54
C HIS A 769 5.99 16.85 -16.43
N PRO A 770 5.43 15.71 -16.90
CA PRO A 770 6.18 14.47 -16.96
C PRO A 770 7.48 14.67 -17.75
N HIS A 771 8.46 13.80 -17.53
CA HIS A 771 9.75 13.81 -18.22
C HIS A 771 10.61 15.05 -17.92
N SER A 772 10.25 15.82 -16.90
CA SER A 772 11.00 17.00 -16.47
C SER A 772 11.23 17.02 -14.95
N PRO A 773 12.24 17.75 -14.44
CA PRO A 773 12.43 17.92 -13.01
C PRO A 773 11.29 18.67 -12.28
N ASP A 774 10.36 19.26 -13.03
CA ASP A 774 9.16 19.93 -12.50
C ASP A 774 7.97 18.97 -12.37
N GLU A 775 8.16 17.69 -12.68
CA GLU A 775 7.15 16.64 -12.61
C GLU A 775 6.48 16.59 -11.23
N LYS A 776 5.15 16.51 -11.26
CA LYS A 776 4.32 16.46 -10.06
C LYS A 776 3.01 15.73 -10.29
N VAL A 777 2.54 15.01 -9.27
CA VAL A 777 1.25 14.31 -9.29
C VAL A 777 0.30 14.91 -8.25
N ASN A 778 -0.98 15.06 -8.61
CA ASN A 778 -2.00 15.62 -7.74
C ASN A 778 -2.56 14.56 -6.78
N VAL A 779 -2.50 14.82 -5.48
CA VAL A 779 -2.92 13.85 -4.45
C VAL A 779 -4.40 13.50 -4.54
N ALA A 780 -5.28 14.50 -4.68
CA ALA A 780 -6.72 14.28 -4.72
C ALA A 780 -7.17 13.49 -5.96
N SER A 781 -6.44 13.59 -7.07
CA SER A 781 -6.74 12.85 -8.29
C SER A 781 -6.54 11.32 -8.12
N ILE A 782 -5.60 10.90 -7.28
CA ILE A 782 -5.32 9.48 -7.00
C ILE A 782 -6.47 8.86 -6.20
N VAL A 783 -7.04 9.60 -5.24
CA VAL A 783 -8.23 9.16 -4.49
C VAL A 783 -9.37 8.85 -5.44
N LYS A 784 -9.62 9.71 -6.43
CA LYS A 784 -10.68 9.48 -7.43
C LYS A 784 -10.41 8.28 -8.33
N VAL A 785 -9.15 8.06 -8.74
CA VAL A 785 -8.77 6.88 -9.53
C VAL A 785 -9.10 5.59 -8.76
N MET A 786 -8.89 5.58 -7.44
CA MET A 786 -9.12 4.42 -6.57
C MET A 786 -10.55 4.28 -6.05
N GLU A 787 -11.29 5.38 -5.83
CA GLU A 787 -12.70 5.39 -5.38
C GLU A 787 -13.65 4.69 -6.36
N THR A 788 -13.18 4.42 -7.59
CA THR A 788 -13.83 3.50 -8.53
C THR A 788 -14.12 2.10 -7.92
N PHE A 789 -13.51 1.74 -6.79
CA PHE A 789 -13.58 0.40 -6.20
C PHE A 789 -14.05 0.31 -4.73
N ASP A 790 -14.35 1.40 -4.00
CA ASP A 790 -14.71 1.36 -2.57
C ASP A 790 -15.83 2.34 -2.15
N LYS A 791 -17.11 1.93 -2.23
CA LYS A 791 -18.28 2.81 -1.99
C LYS A 791 -19.08 2.49 -0.72
N TRP A 792 -19.56 3.55 -0.05
CA TRP A 792 -20.59 3.48 1.00
C TRP A 792 -22.00 3.78 0.47
N PHE A 793 -23.00 3.03 0.94
CA PHE A 793 -24.42 3.36 0.76
C PHE A 793 -25.09 3.67 2.11
N ALA A 794 -25.62 4.88 2.28
CA ALA A 794 -26.27 5.34 3.49
C ALA A 794 -27.80 5.21 3.44
N ILE A 795 -28.35 4.44 4.38
CA ILE A 795 -29.79 4.30 4.60
C ILE A 795 -30.18 5.24 5.75
N VAL A 796 -30.92 6.29 5.42
CA VAL A 796 -31.22 7.39 6.35
C VAL A 796 -32.69 7.35 6.75
N ASN A 797 -32.99 7.19 8.04
CA ASN A 797 -34.35 7.24 8.56
C ASN A 797 -34.75 8.67 8.95
N PRO A 798 -35.57 9.39 8.17
CA PRO A 798 -35.84 10.81 8.38
C PRO A 798 -36.60 11.08 9.69
N VAL A 799 -37.39 10.13 10.20
CA VAL A 799 -38.20 10.30 11.42
C VAL A 799 -37.49 9.86 12.69
N ALA A 800 -36.28 9.30 12.58
CA ALA A 800 -35.47 8.88 13.72
C ALA A 800 -35.18 10.05 14.69
N GLY A 801 -35.07 9.75 15.99
CA GLY A 801 -34.73 10.76 17.01
C GLY A 801 -35.72 11.92 17.16
N SER A 802 -37.01 11.72 16.85
CA SER A 802 -38.04 12.77 16.76
C SER A 802 -37.86 13.72 15.57
N GLY A 803 -37.43 13.20 14.41
CA GLY A 803 -37.21 13.97 13.18
C GLY A 803 -35.76 14.44 12.99
N LYS A 804 -34.87 14.09 13.92
CA LYS A 804 -33.44 14.39 13.83
C LYS A 804 -32.75 13.69 12.66
N GLY A 805 -33.24 12.53 12.24
CA GLY A 805 -32.65 11.83 11.10
C GLY A 805 -32.68 12.67 9.84
N LEU A 806 -33.72 13.48 9.64
CA LEU A 806 -33.81 14.44 8.54
C LEU A 806 -33.09 15.76 8.87
N SER A 807 -33.32 16.35 10.04
CA SER A 807 -32.77 17.67 10.37
C SER A 807 -31.25 17.69 10.52
N ASP A 808 -30.67 16.59 11.00
CA ASP A 808 -29.25 16.48 11.27
C ASP A 808 -28.49 15.87 10.08
N TRP A 809 -29.18 15.33 9.06
CA TRP A 809 -28.53 14.76 7.88
C TRP A 809 -27.58 15.74 7.18
N PRO A 810 -27.91 17.02 6.96
CA PRO A 810 -26.95 17.96 6.37
C PRO A 810 -25.66 18.10 7.17
N LEU A 811 -25.74 18.05 8.51
CA LEU A 811 -24.58 18.08 9.40
C LEU A 811 -23.79 16.77 9.33
N ILE A 812 -24.48 15.63 9.41
CA ILE A 812 -23.86 14.29 9.33
C ILE A 812 -23.17 14.11 7.98
N SER A 813 -23.86 14.44 6.89
CA SER A 813 -23.36 14.42 5.51
C SER A 813 -22.17 15.36 5.34
N LYS A 814 -22.18 16.54 5.98
CA LYS A 814 -21.01 17.42 6.00
C LYS A 814 -19.83 16.76 6.74
N LEU A 815 -20.04 16.25 7.95
CA LEU A 815 -18.98 15.59 8.72
C LEU A 815 -18.40 14.38 8.00
N LEU A 816 -19.21 13.62 7.27
CA LEU A 816 -18.76 12.51 6.43
C LEU A 816 -17.84 13.03 5.31
N ARG A 817 -18.25 14.10 4.60
CA ARG A 817 -17.39 14.74 3.58
C ARG A 817 -16.11 15.31 4.16
N ASP A 818 -16.16 15.92 5.35
CA ASP A 818 -14.99 16.44 6.06
C ASP A 818 -13.98 15.32 6.42
N HIS A 819 -14.44 14.06 6.42
CA HIS A 819 -13.65 12.85 6.62
C HIS A 819 -13.48 12.01 5.33
N HIS A 820 -13.68 12.62 4.15
CA HIS A 820 -13.53 11.98 2.84
C HIS A 820 -14.45 10.77 2.59
N ILE A 821 -15.61 10.70 3.25
CA ILE A 821 -16.65 9.71 2.96
C ILE A 821 -17.80 10.43 2.25
N VAL A 822 -18.06 10.06 1.00
CA VAL A 822 -19.19 10.57 0.21
C VAL A 822 -20.13 9.41 -0.13
N PRO A 823 -21.11 9.07 0.74
CA PRO A 823 -21.97 7.93 0.48
C PRO A 823 -23.04 8.29 -0.55
N GLU A 824 -23.37 7.34 -1.42
CA GLU A 824 -24.70 7.31 -2.04
C GLU A 824 -25.74 7.09 -0.94
N TYR A 825 -26.93 7.69 -1.03
CA TYR A 825 -27.87 7.60 0.09
C TYR A 825 -29.34 7.60 -0.34
N ALA A 826 -30.18 6.98 0.49
CA ALA A 826 -31.62 6.97 0.33
C ALA A 826 -32.33 7.20 1.66
N PHE A 827 -33.45 7.94 1.62
CA PHE A 827 -34.30 8.14 2.79
C PHE A 827 -35.35 7.02 2.89
N THR A 828 -35.56 6.49 4.08
CA THR A 828 -36.67 5.53 4.31
C THR A 828 -38.01 6.26 4.24
N GLU A 829 -38.98 5.74 3.48
CA GLU A 829 -40.29 6.38 3.30
C GLU A 829 -41.38 5.79 4.21
N ARG A 830 -41.23 4.52 4.58
CA ARG A 830 -42.23 3.73 5.32
C ARG A 830 -41.55 2.68 6.19
N LYS A 831 -42.32 2.09 7.12
CA LYS A 831 -41.88 0.95 7.92
C LYS A 831 -41.44 -0.20 6.98
N TYR A 832 -40.33 -0.86 7.30
CA TYR A 832 -39.70 -1.93 6.50
C TYR A 832 -38.97 -1.46 5.23
N HIS A 833 -38.94 -0.17 4.91
CA HIS A 833 -38.24 0.29 3.70
C HIS A 833 -36.72 0.10 3.79
N ALA A 834 -36.12 0.13 4.98
CA ALA A 834 -34.68 -0.08 5.10
C ALA A 834 -34.26 -1.53 4.76
N ILE A 835 -35.17 -2.51 4.88
CA ILE A 835 -34.95 -3.88 4.38
C ILE A 835 -34.75 -3.84 2.86
N GLU A 836 -35.68 -3.20 2.14
CA GLU A 836 -35.66 -3.11 0.68
C GLU A 836 -34.40 -2.39 0.19
N LEU A 837 -34.07 -1.25 0.81
CA LEU A 837 -32.88 -0.47 0.45
C LEU A 837 -31.57 -1.22 0.72
N ALA A 838 -31.49 -2.00 1.81
CA ALA A 838 -30.31 -2.82 2.08
C ALA A 838 -30.14 -3.93 1.03
N VAL A 839 -31.25 -4.58 0.62
CA VAL A 839 -31.22 -5.59 -0.46
C VAL A 839 -30.79 -4.96 -1.79
N GLU A 840 -31.38 -3.80 -2.14
CA GLU A 840 -31.05 -3.08 -3.37
C GLU A 840 -29.59 -2.62 -3.40
N ALA A 841 -29.08 -2.02 -2.32
CA ALA A 841 -27.69 -1.59 -2.23
C ALA A 841 -26.73 -2.76 -2.44
N VAL A 842 -26.94 -3.89 -1.76
CA VAL A 842 -26.05 -5.06 -1.92
C VAL A 842 -26.09 -5.61 -3.35
N ASN A 843 -27.27 -5.71 -3.94
CA ASN A 843 -27.45 -6.14 -5.33
C ASN A 843 -26.80 -5.18 -6.33
N ASN A 844 -26.76 -3.89 -6.02
CA ASN A 844 -26.10 -2.85 -6.82
C ASN A 844 -24.59 -2.76 -6.56
N GLY A 845 -24.01 -3.73 -5.84
CA GLY A 845 -22.56 -3.85 -5.66
C GLY A 845 -21.99 -3.19 -4.41
N PHE A 846 -22.82 -2.56 -3.56
CA PHE A 846 -22.32 -1.99 -2.31
C PHE A 846 -21.94 -3.07 -1.31
N ARG A 847 -20.77 -2.91 -0.66
CA ARG A 847 -20.28 -3.78 0.43
C ARG A 847 -20.12 -3.05 1.75
N LYS A 848 -20.30 -1.73 1.77
CA LYS A 848 -20.32 -0.91 2.98
C LYS A 848 -21.66 -0.19 3.11
N ILE A 849 -22.45 -0.54 4.13
CA ILE A 849 -23.77 0.07 4.38
C ILE A 849 -23.70 0.93 5.63
N MET A 850 -24.10 2.20 5.52
CA MET A 850 -24.17 3.13 6.62
C MET A 850 -25.62 3.33 7.08
N VAL A 851 -25.91 3.00 8.34
CA VAL A 851 -27.24 3.18 8.93
C VAL A 851 -27.29 4.50 9.69
N VAL A 852 -28.13 5.43 9.25
CA VAL A 852 -28.38 6.70 9.95
C VAL A 852 -29.78 6.66 10.55
N GLY A 853 -29.88 6.16 11.78
CA GLY A 853 -31.17 5.83 12.39
C GLY A 853 -31.06 5.34 13.83
N GLY A 854 -32.11 4.69 14.34
CA GLY A 854 -32.11 4.05 15.66
C GLY A 854 -32.10 2.52 15.57
N ASP A 855 -32.26 1.83 16.70
CA ASP A 855 -32.19 0.37 16.78
C ASP A 855 -33.12 -0.34 15.79
N GLY A 856 -34.33 0.19 15.56
CA GLY A 856 -35.27 -0.38 14.57
C GLY A 856 -34.79 -0.26 13.11
N THR A 857 -34.03 0.78 12.76
CA THR A 857 -33.45 0.90 11.41
C THR A 857 -32.30 -0.07 11.23
N ILE A 858 -31.49 -0.27 12.28
CA ILE A 858 -30.43 -1.28 12.30
C ILE A 858 -31.03 -2.67 12.12
N HIS A 859 -32.10 -2.98 12.86
CA HIS A 859 -32.84 -4.25 12.75
C HIS A 859 -33.37 -4.50 11.33
N GLU A 860 -33.96 -3.48 10.68
CA GLU A 860 -34.40 -3.59 9.29
C GLU A 860 -33.24 -3.85 8.33
N VAL A 861 -32.11 -3.15 8.47
CA VAL A 861 -30.93 -3.36 7.62
C VAL A 861 -30.36 -4.77 7.79
N VAL A 862 -30.22 -5.25 9.03
CA VAL A 862 -29.76 -6.62 9.30
C VAL A 862 -30.67 -7.65 8.62
N ASN A 863 -31.99 -7.51 8.73
CA ASN A 863 -32.92 -8.40 8.04
C ASN A 863 -32.77 -8.33 6.51
N GLY A 864 -32.53 -7.14 5.95
CA GLY A 864 -32.23 -6.98 4.51
C GLY A 864 -30.98 -7.73 4.07
N LEU A 865 -29.92 -7.75 4.89
CA LEU A 865 -28.70 -8.49 4.62
C LEU A 865 -28.94 -10.01 4.54
N PHE A 866 -29.82 -10.57 5.37
CA PHE A 866 -30.16 -12.00 5.28
C PHE A 866 -31.19 -12.33 4.19
N ILE A 867 -31.94 -11.34 3.71
CA ILE A 867 -32.91 -11.53 2.61
C ILE A 867 -32.21 -11.50 1.25
N GLN A 868 -31.21 -10.64 1.07
CA GLN A 868 -30.43 -10.62 -0.17
C GLN A 868 -29.64 -11.94 -0.34
N LYS A 869 -29.36 -12.30 -1.60
CA LYS A 869 -28.67 -13.56 -1.96
C LYS A 869 -27.43 -13.32 -2.82
N ALA A 870 -27.01 -12.07 -2.97
CA ALA A 870 -25.91 -11.70 -3.83
C ALA A 870 -24.55 -12.03 -3.21
N VAL A 871 -24.38 -11.82 -1.90
CA VAL A 871 -23.15 -12.13 -1.16
C VAL A 871 -23.42 -12.64 0.25
N PRO A 872 -22.47 -13.35 0.89
CA PRO A 872 -22.51 -13.62 2.33
C PRO A 872 -22.68 -12.33 3.14
N THR A 873 -23.48 -12.39 4.21
CA THR A 873 -23.70 -11.26 5.13
C THR A 873 -22.42 -10.77 5.80
N THR A 874 -21.42 -11.65 5.93
CA THR A 874 -20.11 -11.37 6.50
C THR A 874 -19.21 -10.51 5.62
N GLU A 875 -19.54 -10.36 4.33
CA GLU A 875 -18.83 -9.49 3.38
C GLU A 875 -19.36 -8.05 3.40
N VAL A 876 -20.53 -7.82 4.01
CA VAL A 876 -21.13 -6.49 4.08
C VAL A 876 -20.79 -5.84 5.42
N LEU A 877 -19.99 -4.78 5.38
CA LEU A 877 -19.66 -3.98 6.57
C LEU A 877 -20.79 -3.01 6.89
N VAL A 878 -21.33 -3.07 8.11
CA VAL A 878 -22.37 -2.16 8.59
C VAL A 878 -21.78 -1.10 9.53
N GLY A 879 -21.81 0.16 9.10
CA GLY A 879 -21.51 1.33 9.93
C GLY A 879 -22.79 1.95 10.49
N VAL A 880 -22.77 2.47 11.72
CA VAL A 880 -23.98 3.05 12.35
C VAL A 880 -23.74 4.45 12.90
N ILE A 881 -24.59 5.40 12.51
CA ILE A 881 -24.70 6.74 13.07
C ILE A 881 -26.05 6.84 13.77
N ALA A 882 -26.04 6.69 15.09
CA ALA A 882 -27.28 6.60 15.86
C ALA A 882 -27.96 7.96 16.05
N VAL A 883 -29.22 8.07 15.62
CA VAL A 883 -30.04 9.27 15.73
C VAL A 883 -31.23 9.00 16.66
N GLY A 884 -31.04 9.19 17.97
CA GLY A 884 -32.08 8.88 18.98
C GLY A 884 -31.59 8.71 20.41
N THR A 885 -32.48 8.21 21.29
CA THR A 885 -32.20 8.03 22.73
C THR A 885 -32.18 6.56 23.19
N GLY A 886 -32.73 5.63 22.42
CA GLY A 886 -32.72 4.18 22.72
C GLY A 886 -31.31 3.61 22.61
N ASN A 887 -30.80 3.51 21.38
CA ASN A 887 -29.39 3.35 21.03
C ASN A 887 -28.72 2.22 21.83
N ASP A 888 -29.44 1.12 22.01
CA ASP A 888 -29.02 0.00 22.84
C ASP A 888 -27.99 -0.87 22.11
N TRP A 889 -28.14 -1.01 20.80
CA TRP A 889 -27.20 -1.77 19.97
C TRP A 889 -25.84 -1.06 19.87
N ILE A 890 -25.82 0.25 19.60
CA ILE A 890 -24.55 1.00 19.56
C ILE A 890 -23.85 1.10 20.93
N ARG A 891 -24.60 0.99 22.03
CA ARG A 891 -24.02 0.97 23.39
C ARG A 891 -23.23 -0.31 23.63
N MET A 892 -23.70 -1.44 23.10
CA MET A 892 -23.01 -2.73 23.18
C MET A 892 -21.64 -2.67 22.51
N PHE A 893 -21.55 -2.10 21.30
CA PHE A 893 -20.32 -2.00 20.52
C PHE A 893 -19.45 -0.77 20.86
N GLY A 894 -19.79 -0.06 21.94
CA GLY A 894 -19.06 1.13 22.37
C GLY A 894 -19.04 2.26 21.34
N ILE A 895 -19.94 2.28 20.36
CA ILE A 895 -19.96 3.31 19.32
C ILE A 895 -20.39 4.65 19.95
N PRO A 896 -19.65 5.75 19.75
CA PRO A 896 -19.97 7.05 20.33
C PRO A 896 -21.31 7.61 19.87
N ARG A 897 -21.98 8.37 20.74
CA ARG A 897 -23.26 9.05 20.41
C ARG A 897 -23.07 10.36 19.63
N LYS A 898 -21.88 10.95 19.70
CA LYS A 898 -21.57 12.20 19.00
C LYS A 898 -21.22 11.86 17.55
N TYR A 899 -21.90 12.50 16.59
CA TYR A 899 -21.75 12.19 15.16
C TYR A 899 -20.29 12.21 14.70
N SER A 900 -19.50 13.21 15.10
CA SER A 900 -18.08 13.31 14.74
C SER A 900 -17.25 12.11 15.22
N GLU A 901 -17.54 11.59 16.41
CA GLU A 901 -16.81 10.47 16.99
C GLU A 901 -17.30 9.12 16.41
N ALA A 902 -18.60 9.01 16.10
CA ALA A 902 -19.14 7.86 15.39
C ALA A 902 -18.57 7.76 13.96
N ILE A 903 -18.50 8.89 13.25
CA ILE A 903 -17.89 8.96 11.91
C ILE A 903 -16.40 8.62 12.00
N ARG A 904 -15.69 9.12 13.01
CA ARG A 904 -14.29 8.73 13.24
C ARG A 904 -14.14 7.22 13.44
N ALA A 905 -15.03 6.56 14.19
CA ALA A 905 -15.01 5.11 14.33
C ALA A 905 -15.26 4.38 13.00
N ILE A 906 -16.12 4.93 12.12
CA ILE A 906 -16.34 4.42 10.76
C ILE A 906 -15.06 4.58 9.90
N VAL A 907 -14.37 5.72 9.99
CA VAL A 907 -13.10 5.97 9.29
C VAL A 907 -11.98 5.07 9.78
N GLU A 908 -11.91 4.82 11.09
CA GLU A 908 -10.92 3.91 11.70
C GLU A 908 -11.13 2.45 11.28
N GLY A 909 -12.33 2.08 10.80
CA GLY A 909 -12.58 0.82 10.11
C GLY A 909 -12.55 -0.44 10.98
N HIS A 910 -12.39 -0.31 12.30
CA HIS A 910 -12.42 -1.45 13.22
C HIS A 910 -13.77 -2.18 13.11
N SER A 911 -13.72 -3.48 12.84
CA SER A 911 -14.92 -4.29 12.62
C SER A 911 -14.98 -5.54 13.51
N PHE A 912 -16.19 -6.04 13.70
CA PHE A 912 -16.50 -7.20 14.55
C PHE A 912 -17.58 -8.06 13.88
N LEU A 913 -17.45 -9.38 13.96
CA LEU A 913 -18.46 -10.31 13.47
C LEU A 913 -19.40 -10.71 14.61
N GLN A 914 -20.65 -10.24 14.52
CA GLN A 914 -21.69 -10.49 15.52
C GLN A 914 -22.53 -11.72 15.16
N ASP A 915 -22.88 -12.53 16.16
CA ASP A 915 -23.93 -13.54 16.07
C ASP A 915 -25.30 -12.91 15.77
N VAL A 916 -26.16 -13.66 15.09
CA VAL A 916 -27.55 -13.28 14.80
C VAL A 916 -28.49 -14.43 15.13
N GLY A 917 -29.64 -14.12 15.73
CA GLY A 917 -30.65 -15.10 16.07
C GLY A 917 -31.69 -15.24 14.96
N VAL A 918 -32.06 -16.45 14.59
CA VAL A 918 -33.25 -16.72 13.78
C VAL A 918 -34.40 -17.06 14.72
N VAL A 919 -35.52 -16.37 14.54
CA VAL A 919 -36.72 -16.52 15.37
C VAL A 919 -37.88 -16.98 14.52
N SER A 920 -38.34 -18.20 14.79
CA SER A 920 -39.55 -18.79 14.24
C SER A 920 -40.75 -18.48 15.15
N TYR A 921 -41.82 -17.92 14.60
CA TYR A 921 -43.06 -17.58 15.34
C TYR A 921 -44.32 -17.79 14.49
N HIS A 922 -45.49 -17.78 15.14
CA HIS A 922 -46.77 -17.91 14.44
C HIS A 922 -47.51 -16.58 14.34
N LYS A 923 -47.99 -16.23 13.14
CA LYS A 923 -48.91 -15.12 12.93
C LYS A 923 -50.15 -15.65 12.22
N ALA A 924 -51.29 -15.60 12.91
CA ALA A 924 -52.48 -16.38 12.54
C ALA A 924 -52.12 -17.88 12.42
N THR A 925 -52.35 -18.52 11.27
CA THR A 925 -52.11 -19.96 11.05
C THR A 925 -50.76 -20.27 10.41
N TYR A 926 -49.90 -19.27 10.14
CA TYR A 926 -48.65 -19.46 9.39
C TYR A 926 -47.41 -19.28 10.28
N LYS A 927 -46.43 -20.18 10.12
CA LYS A 927 -45.08 -20.05 10.66
C LYS A 927 -44.31 -19.00 9.84
N GLN A 928 -43.62 -18.09 10.52
CA GLN A 928 -42.76 -17.06 9.92
C GLN A 928 -41.41 -17.03 10.61
N GLU A 929 -40.38 -16.54 9.92
CA GLU A 929 -39.03 -16.37 10.43
C GLU A 929 -38.61 -14.89 10.39
N ARG A 930 -37.83 -14.47 11.40
CA ARG A 930 -37.20 -13.15 11.51
C ARG A 930 -35.81 -13.25 12.08
N TYR A 931 -34.95 -12.29 11.73
CA TYR A 931 -33.60 -12.20 12.27
C TYR A 931 -33.53 -11.20 13.42
N MET A 932 -32.80 -11.57 14.47
CA MET A 932 -32.63 -10.85 15.72
C MET A 932 -31.17 -10.47 15.90
N ALA A 933 -30.90 -9.17 16.00
CA ALA A 933 -29.55 -8.63 16.16
C ALA A 933 -29.23 -8.22 17.61
N ASN A 934 -30.20 -8.11 18.52
CA ASN A 934 -29.95 -7.68 19.88
C ASN A 934 -30.68 -8.52 20.94
N VAL A 935 -31.98 -8.29 21.13
CA VAL A 935 -32.77 -8.84 22.24
C VAL A 935 -34.21 -9.12 21.80
N ALA A 936 -34.78 -10.23 22.26
CA ALA A 936 -36.18 -10.58 22.14
C ALA A 936 -36.86 -10.65 23.52
N GLY A 937 -38.06 -10.10 23.61
CA GLY A 937 -38.89 -10.07 24.81
C GLY A 937 -40.16 -10.89 24.64
N VAL A 938 -40.48 -11.70 25.64
CA VAL A 938 -41.65 -12.59 25.65
C VAL A 938 -42.51 -12.32 26.88
N GLY A 939 -43.81 -12.18 26.69
CA GLY A 939 -44.76 -11.94 27.78
C GLY A 939 -44.91 -10.45 28.12
N PHE A 940 -44.55 -10.05 29.34
CA PHE A 940 -44.77 -8.67 29.81
C PHE A 940 -44.11 -7.62 28.91
N ASP A 941 -42.85 -7.87 28.51
CA ASP A 941 -42.08 -6.94 27.68
C ASP A 941 -42.72 -6.75 26.29
N ALA A 942 -43.21 -7.82 25.67
CA ALA A 942 -43.95 -7.77 24.42
C ALA A 942 -45.29 -7.00 24.54
N VAL A 943 -46.00 -7.13 25.67
CA VAL A 943 -47.25 -6.39 25.92
C VAL A 943 -46.99 -4.89 26.08
N VAL A 944 -45.90 -4.52 26.76
CA VAL A 944 -45.48 -3.11 26.90
C VAL A 944 -45.08 -2.54 25.54
N ASN A 945 -44.25 -3.27 24.78
CA ASN A 945 -43.78 -2.87 23.45
C ASN A 945 -44.95 -2.66 22.49
N ARG A 946 -45.88 -3.62 22.39
CA ARG A 946 -47.06 -3.52 21.51
C ARG A 946 -47.92 -2.31 21.85
N ARG A 947 -48.13 -2.04 23.14
CA ARG A 947 -48.91 -0.87 23.59
C ARG A 947 -48.20 0.44 23.27
N TYR A 948 -46.88 0.49 23.48
CA TYR A 948 -46.07 1.65 23.15
C TYR A 948 -46.08 1.94 21.64
N ASN A 949 -45.88 0.92 20.80
CA ASN A 949 -45.92 1.05 19.35
C ASN A 949 -47.29 1.49 18.84
N HIS A 950 -48.38 0.91 19.37
CA HIS A 950 -49.74 1.35 19.01
C HIS A 950 -50.01 2.83 19.35
N LEU A 951 -49.58 3.31 20.51
CA LEU A 951 -49.72 4.73 20.89
C LEU A 951 -48.86 5.65 20.02
N LYS A 952 -47.69 5.17 19.56
CA LYS A 952 -46.80 5.89 18.65
C LYS A 952 -47.42 5.98 17.24
N GLU A 953 -48.08 4.92 16.78
CA GLU A 953 -48.85 4.88 15.52
C GLU A 953 -50.06 5.83 15.57
N GLU A 954 -50.70 6.02 16.73
CA GLU A 954 -51.73 7.04 16.96
C GLU A 954 -51.18 8.49 17.05
N GLY A 955 -49.90 8.71 16.77
CA GLY A 955 -49.27 10.04 16.75
C GLY A 955 -48.87 10.60 18.11
N LYS A 956 -49.00 9.85 19.21
CA LYS A 956 -48.58 10.31 20.55
C LYS A 956 -47.06 10.22 20.66
N ARG A 957 -46.42 11.30 21.12
CA ARG A 957 -44.96 11.39 21.31
C ARG A 957 -44.63 11.92 22.70
N GLY A 958 -43.56 11.41 23.33
CA GLY A 958 -43.06 11.95 24.59
C GLY A 958 -42.28 10.93 25.44
N LYS A 959 -41.31 11.42 26.22
CA LYS A 959 -40.45 10.59 27.10
C LYS A 959 -41.24 9.79 28.15
N TRP A 960 -42.42 10.28 28.54
CA TRP A 960 -43.30 9.62 29.52
C TRP A 960 -44.22 8.55 28.93
N LEU A 961 -44.31 8.44 27.59
CA LEU A 961 -45.24 7.52 26.93
C LEU A 961 -44.88 6.05 27.17
N TYR A 962 -43.58 5.73 27.14
CA TYR A 962 -43.08 4.40 27.47
C TYR A 962 -43.40 4.06 28.93
N LEU A 963 -43.05 4.94 29.87
CA LEU A 963 -43.31 4.75 31.30
C LEU A 963 -44.80 4.57 31.62
N TRP A 964 -45.68 5.36 30.99
CA TRP A 964 -47.13 5.23 31.17
C TRP A 964 -47.68 3.92 30.59
N SER A 965 -47.15 3.48 29.45
CA SER A 965 -47.49 2.19 28.84
C SER A 965 -47.07 1.02 29.73
N THR A 966 -45.88 1.11 30.33
CA THR A 966 -45.36 0.17 31.32
C THR A 966 -46.23 0.12 32.58
N LEU A 967 -46.59 1.29 33.17
CA LEU A 967 -47.43 1.37 34.37
C LEU A 967 -48.85 0.81 34.15
N LYS A 968 -49.47 1.07 33.00
CA LYS A 968 -50.78 0.49 32.67
C LYS A 968 -50.72 -1.01 32.38
N ALA A 969 -49.65 -1.50 31.77
CA ALA A 969 -49.45 -2.93 31.56
C ALA A 969 -49.21 -3.65 32.90
N LEU A 970 -48.43 -3.05 33.80
CA LEU A 970 -48.11 -3.58 35.15
C LEU A 970 -49.37 -3.91 35.96
N LEU A 971 -50.41 -3.08 35.88
CA LEU A 971 -51.65 -3.24 36.65
C LEU A 971 -52.60 -4.31 36.11
N ARG A 972 -52.40 -4.77 34.87
CA ARG A 972 -53.34 -5.67 34.17
C ARG A 972 -52.72 -6.97 33.68
N TYR A 973 -51.40 -7.11 33.71
CA TYR A 973 -50.71 -8.28 33.19
C TYR A 973 -50.72 -9.44 34.21
N SER A 974 -51.09 -10.64 33.76
CA SER A 974 -51.05 -11.88 34.53
C SER A 974 -49.98 -12.81 33.98
N SER A 975 -49.19 -13.44 34.86
CA SER A 975 -48.22 -14.47 34.47
C SER A 975 -48.90 -15.62 33.72
N THR A 976 -48.21 -16.15 32.72
CA THR A 976 -48.73 -17.20 31.84
C THR A 976 -47.96 -18.51 32.04
N GLY A 977 -48.62 -19.66 31.87
CA GLY A 977 -47.96 -20.95 31.91
C GLY A 977 -47.06 -21.13 30.70
N VAL A 978 -45.76 -21.28 30.93
CA VAL A 978 -44.74 -21.37 29.87
C VAL A 978 -43.84 -22.58 30.12
N LYS A 979 -43.54 -23.31 29.05
CA LYS A 979 -42.44 -24.27 28.99
C LYS A 979 -41.31 -23.68 28.17
N VAL A 980 -40.11 -23.64 28.74
CA VAL A 980 -38.90 -23.19 28.06
C VAL A 980 -37.92 -24.34 27.99
N TYR A 981 -37.49 -24.64 26.77
CA TYR A 981 -36.44 -25.60 26.49
C TYR A 981 -35.19 -24.84 26.04
N VAL A 982 -34.03 -25.23 26.54
CA VAL A 982 -32.72 -24.73 26.13
C VAL A 982 -31.93 -25.93 25.67
N ASP A 983 -31.46 -25.93 24.41
CA ASP A 983 -30.77 -27.06 23.78
C ASP A 983 -31.50 -28.40 24.01
N ASP A 984 -32.81 -28.38 23.74
CA ASP A 984 -33.76 -29.50 23.90
C ASP A 984 -34.03 -29.97 25.35
N GLU A 985 -33.38 -29.38 26.36
CA GLU A 985 -33.65 -29.65 27.77
C GLU A 985 -34.72 -28.72 28.35
N LEU A 986 -35.73 -29.28 29.02
CA LEU A 986 -36.77 -28.50 29.70
C LEU A 986 -36.21 -27.84 30.97
N VAL A 987 -35.94 -26.52 30.90
CA VAL A 987 -35.35 -25.74 32.01
C VAL A 987 -36.38 -24.97 32.82
N VAL A 988 -37.53 -24.62 32.23
CA VAL A 988 -38.64 -23.93 32.92
C VAL A 988 -39.98 -24.57 32.55
N ASN A 989 -40.81 -24.86 33.56
CA ASN A 989 -42.20 -25.26 33.40
C ASN A 989 -43.00 -24.64 34.56
N ASP A 990 -43.35 -23.35 34.44
CA ASP A 990 -43.91 -22.55 35.53
C ASP A 990 -44.75 -21.37 34.98
N LEU A 991 -45.38 -20.61 35.87
CA LEU A 991 -45.98 -19.31 35.56
C LEU A 991 -44.87 -18.26 35.40
N VAL A 992 -44.65 -17.83 34.16
CA VAL A 992 -43.65 -16.82 33.78
C VAL A 992 -44.28 -15.44 33.66
N TYR A 993 -43.61 -14.44 34.20
CA TYR A 993 -43.97 -13.03 34.10
C TYR A 993 -43.33 -12.37 32.86
N SER A 994 -42.03 -12.56 32.65
CA SER A 994 -41.34 -12.15 31.43
C SER A 994 -40.20 -13.12 31.14
N ALA A 995 -39.90 -13.34 29.87
CA ALA A 995 -38.67 -13.98 29.44
C ALA A 995 -37.96 -13.09 28.43
N THR A 996 -36.66 -12.90 28.61
CA THR A 996 -35.82 -12.08 27.73
C THR A 996 -34.71 -12.96 27.19
N ILE A 997 -34.57 -12.99 25.86
CA ILE A 997 -33.53 -13.73 25.14
C ILE A 997 -32.61 -12.70 24.49
N GLY A 998 -31.30 -12.80 24.67
CA GLY A 998 -30.37 -11.77 24.20
C GLY A 998 -29.09 -12.34 23.61
N ILE A 999 -28.68 -11.75 22.49
CA ILE A 999 -27.29 -11.77 21.97
C ILE A 999 -26.57 -10.52 22.49
N GLY A 1000 -27.31 -9.42 22.66
CA GLY A 1000 -26.84 -8.22 23.32
C GLY A 1000 -27.34 -8.07 24.75
N ARG A 1001 -26.69 -7.16 25.47
CA ARG A 1001 -26.92 -6.94 26.91
C ARG A 1001 -27.99 -5.92 27.22
N TYR A 1002 -28.18 -4.95 26.30
CA TYR A 1002 -28.97 -3.76 26.53
C TYR A 1002 -30.27 -3.81 25.73
N ASN A 1003 -31.38 -3.44 26.36
CA ASN A 1003 -32.63 -3.18 25.67
C ASN A 1003 -33.50 -2.13 26.39
N GLY A 1004 -34.57 -1.68 25.74
CA GLY A 1004 -35.58 -0.81 26.33
C GLY A 1004 -35.04 0.50 26.93
N GLY A 1005 -33.97 1.06 26.36
CA GLY A 1005 -33.34 2.31 26.82
C GLY A 1005 -32.24 2.13 27.86
N GLY A 1006 -31.50 1.03 27.79
CA GLY A 1006 -30.34 0.72 28.60
C GLY A 1006 -30.58 -0.22 29.78
N MET A 1007 -31.68 -0.97 29.79
CA MET A 1007 -31.89 -2.06 30.74
C MET A 1007 -30.94 -3.22 30.42
N LEU A 1008 -30.34 -3.78 31.45
CA LEU A 1008 -29.44 -4.94 31.43
C LEU A 1008 -30.23 -6.21 31.77
N GLN A 1009 -31.13 -6.61 30.88
CA GLN A 1009 -31.97 -7.80 31.10
C GLN A 1009 -31.22 -9.12 30.84
N THR A 1010 -30.19 -9.08 30.00
CA THR A 1010 -29.30 -10.22 29.66
C THR A 1010 -27.84 -9.82 29.92
N PRO A 1011 -27.46 -9.58 31.19
CA PRO A 1011 -26.19 -8.94 31.52
C PRO A 1011 -24.94 -9.74 31.12
N ASP A 1012 -25.10 -11.06 30.93
CA ASP A 1012 -24.02 -11.99 30.57
C ASP A 1012 -23.93 -12.26 29.06
N ALA A 1013 -24.80 -11.64 28.25
CA ALA A 1013 -24.78 -11.79 26.79
C ALA A 1013 -23.43 -11.41 26.18
N VAL A 1014 -22.92 -12.26 25.30
CA VAL A 1014 -21.69 -12.06 24.53
C VAL A 1014 -22.08 -12.11 23.05
N ALA A 1015 -21.46 -11.22 22.27
CA ALA A 1015 -21.89 -10.91 20.93
C ALA A 1015 -21.50 -11.97 19.88
N ASP A 1016 -20.58 -12.88 20.21
CA ASP A 1016 -19.89 -13.78 19.29
C ASP A 1016 -19.53 -15.15 19.92
N ASP A 1017 -20.15 -15.51 21.04
CA ASP A 1017 -19.89 -16.79 21.73
C ASP A 1017 -20.77 -17.94 21.24
N GLY A 1018 -21.65 -17.67 20.27
CA GLY A 1018 -22.54 -18.63 19.67
C GLY A 1018 -23.71 -19.03 20.57
N LEU A 1019 -24.03 -18.26 21.62
CA LEU A 1019 -25.05 -18.60 22.61
C LEU A 1019 -26.07 -17.46 22.80
N PHE A 1020 -27.33 -17.83 23.03
CA PHE A 1020 -28.30 -16.90 23.60
C PHE A 1020 -28.20 -16.89 25.12
N ASP A 1021 -28.31 -15.70 25.71
CA ASP A 1021 -28.61 -15.53 27.12
C ASP A 1021 -30.11 -15.43 27.36
N LEU A 1022 -30.64 -16.27 28.25
CA LEU A 1022 -32.04 -16.34 28.61
C LEU A 1022 -32.25 -15.93 30.07
N THR A 1023 -32.97 -14.83 30.28
CA THR A 1023 -33.46 -14.41 31.59
C THR A 1023 -34.95 -14.68 31.71
N VAL A 1024 -35.36 -15.53 32.65
CA VAL A 1024 -36.78 -15.81 32.93
C VAL A 1024 -37.15 -15.29 34.30
N ILE A 1025 -38.13 -14.40 34.35
CA ILE A 1025 -38.72 -13.89 35.59
C ILE A 1025 -40.03 -14.65 35.83
N ARG A 1026 -40.08 -15.46 36.89
CA ARG A 1026 -41.28 -16.20 37.32
C ARG A 1026 -42.30 -15.27 37.97
N LYS A 1027 -43.49 -15.79 38.28
CA LYS A 1027 -44.62 -15.03 38.85
C LYS A 1027 -44.23 -14.08 39.98
N MET A 1028 -44.29 -12.78 39.69
CA MET A 1028 -44.08 -11.68 40.64
C MET A 1028 -45.36 -10.83 40.78
N SER A 1029 -45.56 -10.22 41.96
CA SER A 1029 -46.61 -9.22 42.12
C SER A 1029 -46.16 -7.88 41.52
N TRP A 1030 -47.09 -7.06 41.03
CA TRP A 1030 -46.77 -5.76 40.43
C TRP A 1030 -46.05 -4.81 41.43
N LEU A 1031 -46.36 -4.91 42.73
CA LEU A 1031 -45.64 -4.19 43.80
C LEU A 1031 -44.16 -4.63 43.88
N SER A 1032 -43.91 -5.92 43.72
CA SER A 1032 -42.54 -6.47 43.71
C SER A 1032 -41.78 -6.03 42.47
N VAL A 1033 -42.43 -5.95 41.31
CA VAL A 1033 -41.81 -5.45 40.07
C VAL A 1033 -41.45 -3.95 40.20
N LEU A 1034 -42.34 -3.14 40.80
CA LEU A 1034 -42.07 -1.72 41.04
C LEU A 1034 -40.91 -1.51 42.02
N PHE A 1035 -40.88 -2.26 43.13
CA PHE A 1035 -39.82 -2.14 44.14
C PHE A 1035 -38.43 -2.51 43.58
N HIS A 1036 -38.38 -3.48 42.67
CA HIS A 1036 -37.13 -3.97 42.09
C HIS A 1036 -36.77 -3.33 40.73
N PHE A 1037 -37.50 -2.31 40.27
CA PHE A 1037 -37.32 -1.71 38.94
C PHE A 1037 -35.87 -1.26 38.66
N LYS A 1038 -35.17 -0.70 39.66
CA LYS A 1038 -33.77 -0.26 39.52
C LYS A 1038 -32.79 -1.40 39.23
N VAL A 1039 -33.15 -2.65 39.57
CA VAL A 1039 -32.32 -3.84 39.33
C VAL A 1039 -32.19 -4.12 37.83
N LEU A 1040 -33.18 -3.72 37.03
CA LEU A 1040 -33.16 -3.89 35.56
C LEU A 1040 -32.10 -3.05 34.86
N PHE A 1041 -31.48 -2.08 35.52
CA PHE A 1041 -30.48 -1.17 34.91
C PHE A 1041 -29.06 -1.34 35.46
N ASN A 1042 -28.87 -2.14 36.50
CA ASN A 1042 -27.58 -2.23 37.20
C ASN A 1042 -26.89 -3.60 37.04
N GLY A 1043 -27.41 -4.47 36.16
CA GLY A 1043 -26.87 -5.80 35.89
C GLY A 1043 -27.02 -6.79 37.04
N LYS A 1044 -27.81 -6.49 38.08
CA LYS A 1044 -28.02 -7.36 39.25
C LYS A 1044 -29.33 -8.15 39.18
N ILE A 1045 -29.85 -8.40 37.98
CA ILE A 1045 -31.14 -9.07 37.75
C ILE A 1045 -31.20 -10.49 38.35
N TYR A 1046 -30.05 -11.16 38.45
CA TYR A 1046 -29.86 -12.44 39.14
C TYR A 1046 -30.16 -12.39 40.66
N ARG A 1047 -30.14 -11.21 41.30
CA ARG A 1047 -30.44 -11.08 42.74
C ARG A 1047 -31.93 -11.19 43.06
N LEU A 1048 -32.78 -11.25 42.05
CA LEU A 1048 -34.21 -11.47 42.23
C LEU A 1048 -34.44 -12.97 42.43
N SER A 1049 -34.99 -13.34 43.60
CA SER A 1049 -35.21 -14.74 44.01
C SER A 1049 -36.15 -15.54 43.09
N LYS A 1050 -36.81 -14.87 42.14
CA LYS A 1050 -37.73 -15.45 41.17
C LYS A 1050 -37.22 -15.40 39.73
N THR A 1051 -35.92 -15.16 39.54
CA THR A 1051 -35.28 -15.11 38.22
C THR A 1051 -34.39 -16.33 38.01
N SER A 1052 -34.43 -16.90 36.82
CA SER A 1052 -33.47 -17.93 36.36
C SER A 1052 -32.73 -17.42 35.13
N LEU A 1053 -31.42 -17.68 35.09
CA LEU A 1053 -30.54 -17.40 33.95
C LEU A 1053 -30.12 -18.73 33.33
N ASN A 1054 -30.23 -18.84 32.01
CA ASN A 1054 -29.79 -19.99 31.23
C ASN A 1054 -29.07 -19.51 29.98
N ARG A 1055 -28.23 -20.35 29.38
CA ARG A 1055 -27.55 -20.09 28.11
C ARG A 1055 -27.65 -21.31 27.21
N GLY A 1056 -27.78 -21.10 25.90
CA GLY A 1056 -27.80 -22.20 24.94
C GLY A 1056 -27.89 -21.72 23.50
N ARG A 1057 -27.69 -22.64 22.54
CA ARG A 1057 -27.71 -22.34 21.11
C ARG A 1057 -29.13 -22.28 20.55
N ARG A 1058 -30.03 -23.07 21.13
CA ARG A 1058 -31.45 -23.15 20.76
C ARG A 1058 -32.35 -22.90 21.95
N ILE A 1059 -33.35 -22.05 21.77
CA ILE A 1059 -34.38 -21.79 22.78
C ILE A 1059 -35.75 -22.05 22.18
N ARG A 1060 -36.57 -22.88 22.84
CA ARG A 1060 -37.95 -23.13 22.43
C ARG A 1060 -38.91 -22.75 23.54
N ILE A 1061 -39.90 -21.93 23.21
CA ILE A 1061 -40.88 -21.43 24.18
C ILE A 1061 -42.29 -21.82 23.74
N GLU A 1062 -42.96 -22.61 24.57
CA GLU A 1062 -44.36 -23.00 24.41
C GLU A 1062 -45.19 -22.36 25.53
N SER A 1063 -46.41 -21.91 25.25
CA SER A 1063 -47.27 -21.36 26.30
C SER A 1063 -48.74 -21.75 26.15
N SER A 1064 -49.46 -21.72 27.27
CA SER A 1064 -50.92 -21.85 27.31
C SER A 1064 -51.48 -20.91 28.39
N PRO A 1065 -52.31 -19.90 28.03
CA PRO A 1065 -52.65 -19.47 26.67
C PRO A 1065 -51.44 -18.94 25.86
N GLU A 1066 -51.64 -18.69 24.57
CA GLU A 1066 -50.61 -18.11 23.70
C GLU A 1066 -50.14 -16.73 24.18
N ILE A 1067 -48.85 -16.46 24.08
CA ILE A 1067 -48.23 -15.19 24.47
C ILE A 1067 -47.57 -14.51 23.27
N ALA A 1068 -47.41 -13.18 23.34
CA ALA A 1068 -46.80 -12.38 22.29
C ALA A 1068 -45.28 -12.29 22.43
N LEU A 1069 -44.61 -12.08 21.29
CA LEU A 1069 -43.17 -11.87 21.15
C LEU A 1069 -42.88 -10.47 20.60
N GLU A 1070 -41.81 -9.86 21.09
CA GLU A 1070 -41.13 -8.74 20.44
C GLU A 1070 -39.66 -9.08 20.19
N VAL A 1071 -39.11 -8.60 19.07
CA VAL A 1071 -37.71 -8.79 18.67
C VAL A 1071 -37.15 -7.43 18.27
N ASP A 1072 -36.06 -7.01 18.91
CA ASP A 1072 -35.37 -5.73 18.70
C ASP A 1072 -36.31 -4.51 18.68
N GLY A 1073 -37.40 -4.56 19.47
CA GLY A 1073 -38.38 -3.49 19.54
C GLY A 1073 -39.55 -3.60 18.55
N GLU A 1074 -39.56 -4.60 17.68
CA GLU A 1074 -40.69 -4.93 16.78
C GLU A 1074 -41.62 -5.98 17.42
N ALA A 1075 -42.92 -5.69 17.49
CA ALA A 1075 -43.92 -6.67 17.91
C ALA A 1075 -44.22 -7.68 16.78
N LEU A 1076 -44.01 -8.96 17.06
CA LEU A 1076 -44.22 -10.08 16.12
C LEU A 1076 -45.52 -10.84 16.45
N GLY A 1077 -45.50 -12.16 16.26
CA GLY A 1077 -46.64 -13.04 16.48
C GLY A 1077 -46.69 -13.68 17.87
N TYR A 1078 -47.21 -14.91 17.92
CA TYR A 1078 -47.56 -15.64 19.12
C TYR A 1078 -46.85 -16.99 19.19
N SER A 1079 -46.76 -17.53 20.42
CA SER A 1079 -46.12 -18.82 20.71
C SER A 1079 -46.81 -19.98 19.96
N PRO A 1080 -46.09 -21.07 19.62
CA PRO A 1080 -44.73 -21.38 20.04
C PRO A 1080 -43.66 -20.58 19.29
N PHE A 1081 -42.54 -20.36 19.98
CA PHE A 1081 -41.35 -19.69 19.45
C PHE A 1081 -40.15 -20.64 19.44
N GLU A 1082 -39.35 -20.59 18.37
CA GLU A 1082 -38.07 -21.29 18.28
C GLU A 1082 -36.98 -20.28 17.90
N PHE A 1083 -35.89 -20.28 18.65
CA PHE A 1083 -34.73 -19.41 18.45
C PHE A 1083 -33.51 -20.28 18.16
N GLU A 1084 -32.72 -19.91 17.16
CA GLU A 1084 -31.46 -20.57 16.80
C GLU A 1084 -30.38 -19.53 16.45
N ILE A 1085 -29.15 -19.74 16.92
CA ILE A 1085 -28.00 -18.86 16.63
C ILE A 1085 -27.44 -19.15 15.24
N ILE A 1086 -27.10 -18.08 14.51
CA ILE A 1086 -26.14 -18.08 13.41
C ILE A 1086 -24.87 -17.41 13.92
N ASP A 1087 -23.78 -18.17 14.01
CA ASP A 1087 -22.50 -17.69 14.55
C ASP A 1087 -21.88 -16.66 13.60
N ARG A 1088 -21.39 -15.54 14.16
CA ARG A 1088 -20.52 -14.55 13.48
C ARG A 1088 -21.05 -14.09 12.13
N ALA A 1089 -22.33 -13.79 12.08
CA ALA A 1089 -23.10 -13.68 10.85
C ALA A 1089 -23.13 -12.27 10.24
N VAL A 1090 -22.92 -11.19 11.01
CA VAL A 1090 -22.96 -9.81 10.48
C VAL A 1090 -21.70 -9.06 10.88
N ARG A 1091 -21.03 -8.45 9.89
CA ARG A 1091 -19.83 -7.62 10.11
C ARG A 1091 -20.22 -6.18 10.40
N VAL A 1092 -19.78 -5.66 11.54
CA VAL A 1092 -20.18 -4.32 12.00
C VAL A 1092 -19.01 -3.47 12.45
N VAL A 1093 -19.08 -2.16 12.20
CA VAL A 1093 -18.11 -1.19 12.71
C VAL A 1093 -18.26 -1.07 14.22
N VAL A 1094 -17.14 -1.12 14.94
CA VAL A 1094 -17.08 -1.00 16.41
C VAL A 1094 -16.07 0.07 16.83
N ALA A 1095 -16.18 0.58 18.05
CA ALA A 1095 -15.16 1.47 18.58
C ALA A 1095 -13.92 0.68 19.01
N LYS A 1096 -12.72 1.24 18.85
CA LYS A 1096 -11.45 0.61 19.29
C LYS A 1096 -11.51 0.05 20.72
N ARG A 1097 -12.08 0.82 21.66
CA ARG A 1097 -12.28 0.42 23.06
C ARG A 1097 -13.05 -0.90 23.24
N PHE A 1098 -13.97 -1.23 22.34
CA PHE A 1098 -14.75 -2.46 22.42
C PHE A 1098 -13.87 -3.69 22.16
N LEU A 1099 -12.92 -3.57 21.23
CA LEU A 1099 -11.94 -4.63 20.95
C LEU A 1099 -10.94 -4.79 22.10
N GLU A 1100 -10.53 -3.68 22.72
CA GLU A 1100 -9.60 -3.67 23.86
C GLU A 1100 -10.24 -4.22 25.16
N GLU A 1101 -11.51 -3.93 25.42
CA GLU A 1101 -12.24 -4.42 26.61
C GLU A 1101 -12.71 -5.88 26.46
N GLY A 1102 -12.72 -6.42 25.24
CA GLY A 1102 -13.28 -7.73 24.87
C GLY A 1102 -14.81 -7.78 24.89
N SER A 1103 -15.43 -8.60 24.03
CA SER A 1103 -16.90 -8.75 23.94
C SER A 1103 -17.54 -9.22 25.26
N ALA A 1104 -16.73 -9.79 26.17
CA ALA A 1104 -17.10 -10.30 27.47
C ALA A 1104 -16.66 -9.38 28.62
N GLY A 1105 -17.32 -8.24 28.83
CA GLY A 1105 -17.19 -7.55 30.13
C GLY A 1105 -17.52 -8.54 31.28
N LYS A 1106 -16.70 -8.58 32.36
CA LYS A 1106 -16.74 -9.57 33.47
C LYS A 1106 -18.14 -10.14 33.74
N SER A 1107 -18.30 -11.47 33.59
CA SER A 1107 -19.56 -12.18 33.83
C SER A 1107 -20.05 -12.02 35.27
N VAL A 1108 -21.35 -12.19 35.48
CA VAL A 1108 -21.96 -12.22 36.81
C VAL A 1108 -21.38 -13.36 37.67
N ALA A 1109 -21.02 -14.50 37.06
CA ALA A 1109 -20.38 -15.62 37.75
C ALA A 1109 -19.03 -15.21 38.37
N ASP A 1110 -18.21 -14.44 37.64
CA ASP A 1110 -16.92 -13.94 38.12
C ASP A 1110 -17.08 -12.92 39.26
N ARG A 1111 -18.11 -12.08 39.20
CA ARG A 1111 -18.41 -11.07 40.24
C ARG A 1111 -19.02 -11.67 41.50
N ILE A 1112 -19.68 -12.83 41.41
CA ILE A 1112 -20.22 -13.57 42.57
C ILE A 1112 -19.09 -14.30 43.30
N LEU A 1113 -18.08 -14.81 42.58
CA LEU A 1113 -16.88 -15.40 43.17
C LEU A 1113 -16.01 -14.35 43.90
N GLU A 1114 -15.92 -13.12 43.39
CA GLU A 1114 -15.22 -12.01 44.06
C GLU A 1114 -15.95 -11.48 45.32
N ASN A 1115 -17.29 -11.63 45.44
CA ASN A 1115 -18.04 -11.21 46.64
C ASN A 1115 -18.21 -12.32 47.69
N LYS A 1116 -17.66 -13.52 47.44
CA LYS A 1116 -17.59 -14.63 48.42
C LYS A 1116 -16.17 -14.84 48.98
N LYS A 1117 -15.19 -14.04 48.55
CA LYS A 1117 -13.95 -13.76 49.29
C LYS A 1117 -14.12 -12.45 50.06
#